data_AF-A0A1H6Y2M2-F1
#
_entry.id   AF-A0A1H6Y2M2-F1
#
_cell.length_a   1.000
_cell.length_b   1.000
_cell.length_c   1.000
_cell.angle_alpha   90.00
_cell.angle_beta   90.00
_cell.angle_gamma   90.00
#
_symmetry.space_group_name_H-M   'P 1'
#
loop_
_entity.id
_entity.type
_entity.pdbx_description
1 polymer ?
#
loop_
_entity_poly.entity_id
_entity_poly.type
_entity_poly.pdbx_seq_one_letter_code
_entity_poly.pdbx_strand_id
1 'polypeptide(L)'
;MSYIHFDKTQLINLNYSLEKEIIRSNRSGCYTSTTIIGCNTRKYHGLLVAPQPQIDGQLHVLLSNLHETIAQKDALFNLGINKYPGNYYPRGHKYLEDFDSEPIPKLRYRVGGVVLEKEIILDSTADRVMVKYTLVDALIPTKLRVSPFLAFRGYHSLSKANTYVNKKIKKIKSGVQFRLYEAYDPLSLQISKDNVFVPVPDWFYNIEYIREIERGYDYQEDLYVPGYFEFSMEKGESVILSAGLKEAVPEKLQESFKEEISRRIPRDNFVNCLKNSAGQFISRRNGETRVIAGYPWFGWWGRDTFIALPGLTLTMGDKQTFLDVMDSMSRDLKGALFPNVGSGVMTNMNSIDAPLWYFWALQQYVIFTGDADTVRDRYLEKLKGIIDGFVRGTAFNIHVMENGLLCGGEEGIALTWMDAVTKDGPVTQRLGCPVEINALWYNALRFYHELCGDEGAKALADTLEESFVTEFWNEKKGYLADVVQGEKKDWSIRPNMVFATSLPYSPLSNEQKDQVLEVVKNNLFTNRGLRTLAPSDPRYKGYYQGDQYERDNAYHQGTAWPWLLGHFAEGYLKLHGKQGKKLVENMISSFDGVMTQYGVGAIAEIYDGDPPHRPKGAISQAWSVGELLRMKYLVDNL
;
A
#
# COMPACT_ATOMS: atom_id res chain seq x y z
N MET A 1 -9.38 9.46 25.43
CA MET A 1 -8.32 9.85 24.49
C MET A 1 -8.56 9.07 23.22
N SER A 2 -8.41 9.70 22.04
CA SER A 2 -8.54 8.97 20.77
C SER A 2 -7.48 7.87 20.68
N TYR A 3 -7.79 6.78 19.99
CA TYR A 3 -6.85 5.66 19.80
C TYR A 3 -5.59 6.08 19.04
N ILE A 4 -5.72 6.96 18.04
CA ILE A 4 -4.58 7.60 17.36
C ILE A 4 -4.55 9.06 17.76
N HIS A 5 -3.64 9.38 18.67
CA HIS A 5 -3.45 10.71 19.23
C HIS A 5 -1.96 11.03 19.33
N PHE A 6 -1.59 12.27 19.01
CA PHE A 6 -0.24 12.79 19.25
C PHE A 6 -0.34 14.14 19.97
N ASP A 7 0.41 14.26 21.06
CA ASP A 7 0.44 15.48 21.85
C ASP A 7 1.42 16.52 21.27
N LYS A 8 1.37 17.73 21.83
CA LYS A 8 2.26 18.83 21.48
C LYS A 8 3.75 18.44 21.48
N THR A 9 4.23 17.70 22.47
CA THR A 9 5.66 17.36 22.60
C THR A 9 6.15 16.48 21.45
N GLN A 10 5.30 15.55 21.02
CA GLN A 10 5.53 14.70 19.87
C GLN A 10 5.44 15.48 18.55
N LEU A 11 4.44 16.35 18.42
CA LEU A 11 4.19 17.12 17.18
C LEU A 11 5.31 18.12 16.88
N ILE A 12 5.80 18.86 17.89
CA ILE A 12 6.85 19.87 17.70
C ILE A 12 8.25 19.25 17.49
N ASN A 13 8.43 17.97 17.83
CA ASN A 13 9.67 17.25 17.60
C ASN A 13 9.72 16.73 16.16
N LEU A 14 10.38 17.48 15.28
CA LEU A 14 10.48 17.14 13.86
C LEU A 14 11.12 15.77 13.59
N ASN A 15 12.02 15.29 14.45
CA ASN A 15 12.59 13.94 14.29
C ASN A 15 11.56 12.84 14.54
N TYR A 16 10.52 13.12 15.32
CA TYR A 16 9.42 12.20 15.58
C TYR A 16 8.29 12.36 14.55
N SER A 17 7.83 13.60 14.34
CA SER A 17 6.62 13.87 13.57
C SER A 17 6.78 13.70 12.06
N LEU A 18 7.98 13.96 11.52
CA LEU A 18 8.25 13.81 10.07
C LEU A 18 8.30 12.34 9.61
N GLU A 19 8.38 11.40 10.55
CA GLU A 19 8.33 9.97 10.24
C GLU A 19 6.91 9.41 10.19
N LYS A 20 5.91 10.19 10.65
CA LYS A 20 4.52 9.74 10.72
C LYS A 20 3.74 10.35 9.58
N GLU A 21 3.37 9.50 8.64
CA GLU A 21 2.71 9.84 7.40
C GLU A 21 1.25 9.36 7.45
N ILE A 22 0.35 10.20 6.94
CA ILE A 22 -1.06 9.87 6.75
C ILE A 22 -1.31 9.63 5.27
N ILE A 23 -2.15 8.65 4.95
CA ILE A 23 -2.61 8.36 3.59
C ILE A 23 -4.11 8.12 3.62
N ARG A 24 -4.84 8.74 2.68
CA ARG A 24 -6.24 8.40 2.36
C ARG A 24 -6.38 8.34 0.85
N SER A 25 -7.05 7.30 0.35
CA SER A 25 -7.40 7.16 -1.05
C SER A 25 -8.90 7.01 -1.22
N ASN A 26 -9.37 7.18 -2.45
CA ASN A 26 -10.74 6.94 -2.85
C ASN A 26 -10.80 5.90 -3.97
N ARG A 27 -12.03 5.53 -4.36
CA ARG A 27 -12.24 4.51 -5.38
C ARG A 27 -11.85 4.96 -6.78
N SER A 28 -11.72 6.25 -7.10
CA SER A 28 -11.27 6.68 -8.43
C SER A 28 -9.75 6.56 -8.61
N GLY A 29 -9.00 6.19 -7.56
CA GLY A 29 -7.54 6.06 -7.57
C GLY A 29 -6.81 7.34 -7.14
N CYS A 30 -7.53 8.35 -6.67
CA CYS A 30 -6.96 9.55 -6.07
C CYS A 30 -6.54 9.30 -4.62
N TYR A 31 -5.51 9.99 -4.16
CA TYR A 31 -5.14 9.99 -2.75
C TYR A 31 -4.71 11.38 -2.23
N THR A 32 -4.69 11.49 -0.91
CA THR A 32 -4.09 12.58 -0.15
C THR A 32 -3.08 11.98 0.84
N SER A 33 -1.88 12.56 0.89
CA SER A 33 -0.78 12.07 1.72
C SER A 33 0.13 13.20 2.19
N THR A 34 0.47 13.19 3.48
CA THR A 34 1.42 14.14 4.10
C THR A 34 1.86 13.61 5.47
N THR A 35 2.67 14.34 6.22
CA THR A 35 3.00 14.01 7.62
C THR A 35 1.90 14.45 8.58
N ILE A 36 1.92 13.96 9.84
CA ILE A 36 0.98 14.39 10.89
C ILE A 36 1.05 15.89 11.24
N ILE A 37 2.06 16.60 10.73
CA ILE A 37 2.21 18.06 10.88
C ILE A 37 2.08 18.82 9.55
N GLY A 38 1.72 18.14 8.45
CA GLY A 38 1.54 18.75 7.14
C GLY A 38 2.84 19.18 6.43
N CYS A 39 4.00 18.72 6.89
CA CYS A 39 5.27 18.92 6.18
C CYS A 39 5.48 17.76 5.20
N ASN A 40 5.52 18.04 3.90
CA ASN A 40 5.77 17.00 2.91
C ASN A 40 7.24 16.55 2.98
N THR A 41 7.47 15.24 3.09
CA THR A 41 8.81 14.64 3.21
C THR A 41 9.18 13.74 2.03
N ARG A 42 8.21 13.48 1.15
CA ARG A 42 8.33 12.70 -0.09
C ARG A 42 7.79 13.50 -1.26
N LYS A 43 8.33 13.28 -2.45
CA LYS A 43 7.72 13.78 -3.70
C LYS A 43 6.33 13.20 -3.96
N TYR A 44 6.00 12.09 -3.32
CA TYR A 44 4.67 11.47 -3.41
C TYR A 44 3.65 12.09 -2.44
N HIS A 45 4.06 13.01 -1.56
CA HIS A 45 3.10 13.74 -0.72
C HIS A 45 2.38 14.81 -1.53
N GLY A 46 1.11 15.01 -1.19
CA GLY A 46 0.21 15.94 -1.85
C GLY A 46 -1.18 15.88 -1.22
N LEU A 47 -1.85 17.02 -1.10
CA LEU A 47 -3.24 17.06 -0.65
C LEU A 47 -4.22 16.53 -1.70
N LEU A 48 -3.88 16.65 -2.99
CA LEU A 48 -4.62 16.03 -4.08
C LEU A 48 -3.65 15.43 -5.10
N VAL A 49 -3.53 14.11 -5.06
CA VAL A 49 -2.77 13.31 -6.03
C VAL A 49 -3.77 12.48 -6.82
N ALA A 50 -3.88 12.74 -8.12
CA ALA A 50 -4.99 12.24 -8.93
C ALA A 50 -4.52 11.75 -10.31
N PRO A 51 -5.24 10.81 -10.94
CA PRO A 51 -4.92 10.36 -12.28
C PRO A 51 -5.14 11.47 -13.32
N GLN A 52 -4.31 11.51 -14.36
CA GLN A 52 -4.43 12.43 -15.51
C GLN A 52 -4.34 11.63 -16.83
N PRO A 53 -5.41 10.90 -17.20
CA PRO A 53 -5.39 9.90 -18.27
C PRO A 53 -5.07 10.47 -19.66
N GLN A 54 -5.27 11.77 -19.85
CA GLN A 54 -4.91 12.49 -21.06
C GLN A 54 -3.40 12.78 -21.19
N ILE A 55 -2.63 12.56 -20.12
CA ILE A 55 -1.17 12.70 -20.09
C ILE A 55 -0.52 11.32 -20.14
N ASP A 56 -0.76 10.50 -19.12
CA ASP A 56 -0.24 9.15 -19.01
C ASP A 56 -1.07 8.30 -18.01
N GLY A 57 -0.62 7.06 -17.77
CA GLY A 57 -1.28 6.11 -16.86
C GLY A 57 -0.93 6.26 -15.38
N GLN A 58 -0.13 7.27 -15.00
CA GLN A 58 0.38 7.48 -13.65
C GLN A 58 -0.51 8.46 -12.86
N LEU A 59 -0.16 8.63 -11.59
CA LEU A 59 -0.75 9.65 -10.73
C LEU A 59 0.09 10.93 -10.78
N HIS A 60 -0.59 12.07 -10.64
CA HIS A 60 0.02 13.38 -10.67
C HIS A 60 -0.31 14.13 -9.38
N VAL A 61 0.65 14.88 -8.85
CA VAL A 61 0.42 15.79 -7.72
C VAL A 61 -0.07 17.11 -8.30
N LEU A 62 -1.31 17.47 -7.99
CA LEU A 62 -1.94 18.72 -8.45
C LEU A 62 -1.79 19.80 -7.39
N LEU A 63 -2.20 19.46 -6.15
CA LEU A 63 -2.09 20.30 -4.97
C LEU A 63 -1.11 19.66 -4.00
N SER A 64 0.07 20.26 -3.83
CA SER A 64 1.09 19.77 -2.92
C SER A 64 0.70 20.03 -1.46
N ASN A 65 0.35 21.28 -1.14
CA ASN A 65 -0.05 21.67 0.21
C ASN A 65 -0.94 22.93 0.21
N LEU A 66 -1.54 23.23 1.37
CA LEU A 66 -2.17 24.50 1.69
C LEU A 66 -1.42 25.11 2.86
N HIS A 67 -0.97 26.36 2.70
CA HIS A 67 -0.37 27.12 3.80
C HIS A 67 -1.39 28.09 4.36
N GLU A 68 -1.75 27.90 5.62
CA GLU A 68 -2.65 28.78 6.33
C GLU A 68 -1.89 29.89 7.05
N THR A 69 -2.49 31.08 7.09
CA THR A 69 -2.00 32.20 7.89
C THR A 69 -3.17 32.85 8.63
N ILE A 70 -3.06 32.93 9.95
CA ILE A 70 -4.00 33.67 10.78
C ILE A 70 -3.60 35.15 10.73
N ALA A 71 -4.53 36.02 10.35
CA ALA A 71 -4.33 37.46 10.31
C ALA A 71 -5.23 38.16 11.34
N GLN A 72 -4.61 38.88 12.28
CA GLN A 72 -5.28 39.68 13.30
C GLN A 72 -4.63 41.07 13.36
N LYS A 73 -5.42 42.13 13.09
CA LYS A 73 -4.89 43.50 12.91
C LYS A 73 -3.75 43.48 11.88
N ASP A 74 -2.54 43.85 12.28
CA ASP A 74 -1.33 43.86 11.45
C ASP A 74 -0.41 42.64 11.65
N ALA A 75 -0.78 41.70 12.53
CA ALA A 75 0.01 40.51 12.82
C ALA A 75 -0.41 39.33 11.94
N LEU A 76 0.59 38.63 11.37
CA LEU A 76 0.42 37.43 10.57
C LEU A 76 1.11 36.24 11.23
N PHE A 77 0.36 35.15 11.42
CA PHE A 77 0.87 33.91 12.00
C PHE A 77 0.76 32.77 11.00
N ASN A 78 1.91 32.37 10.42
CA ASN A 78 1.99 31.32 9.42
C ASN A 78 1.95 29.93 10.07
N LEU A 79 1.00 29.09 9.68
CA LEU A 79 0.80 27.73 10.20
C LEU A 79 1.44 26.63 9.33
N GLY A 80 1.81 26.97 8.09
CA GLY A 80 2.50 26.04 7.19
C GLY A 80 3.90 25.64 7.65
N ILE A 81 4.44 24.62 7.01
CA ILE A 81 5.82 24.15 7.19
C ILE A 81 6.29 23.46 5.91
N ASN A 82 7.46 23.86 5.42
CA ASN A 82 8.24 23.13 4.42
C ASN A 82 9.69 22.99 4.90
N LYS A 83 10.38 21.98 4.38
CA LYS A 83 11.84 21.86 4.48
C LYS A 83 12.49 22.57 3.29
N TYR A 84 13.53 23.34 3.56
CA TYR A 84 14.44 23.99 2.62
C TYR A 84 15.89 23.64 3.00
N PRO A 85 16.88 23.87 2.12
CA PRO A 85 18.30 23.68 2.46
C PRO A 85 18.64 24.32 3.80
N GLY A 86 19.07 23.49 4.76
CA GLY A 86 19.46 23.92 6.12
C GLY A 86 18.35 24.50 7.02
N ASN A 87 17.08 24.59 6.61
CA ASN A 87 16.04 25.24 7.42
C ASN A 87 14.62 24.70 7.20
N TYR A 88 13.75 24.85 8.20
CA TYR A 88 12.30 24.70 8.06
C TYR A 88 11.63 26.05 8.11
N TYR A 89 10.79 26.35 7.12
CA TYR A 89 10.08 27.61 7.02
C TYR A 89 8.72 27.46 6.28
N PRO A 90 7.65 28.16 6.72
CA PRO A 90 7.50 28.72 8.06
C PRO A 90 7.56 27.62 9.13
N ARG A 91 7.62 28.02 10.41
CA ARG A 91 7.71 27.07 11.54
C ARG A 91 6.37 26.86 12.23
N GLY A 92 5.30 26.72 11.42
CA GLY A 92 3.93 26.67 11.92
C GLY A 92 3.62 25.44 12.78
N HIS A 93 4.36 24.34 12.61
CA HIS A 93 4.31 23.16 13.50
C HIS A 93 4.49 23.51 14.98
N LYS A 94 5.18 24.61 15.32
CA LYS A 94 5.35 25.06 16.72
C LYS A 94 4.05 25.50 17.39
N TYR A 95 3.03 25.81 16.60
CA TYR A 95 1.71 26.19 17.07
C TYR A 95 0.77 25.00 17.25
N LEU A 96 1.15 23.79 16.82
CA LEU A 96 0.35 22.59 17.04
C LEU A 96 0.29 22.26 18.53
N GLU A 97 -0.91 21.98 19.02
CA GLU A 97 -1.14 21.47 20.37
C GLU A 97 -1.56 20.01 20.38
N ASP A 98 -2.28 19.59 19.34
CA ASP A 98 -2.95 18.28 19.32
C ASP A 98 -3.15 17.78 17.88
N PHE A 99 -3.09 16.46 17.73
CA PHE A 99 -3.51 15.73 16.54
C PHE A 99 -4.33 14.51 16.96
N ASP A 100 -5.48 14.31 16.32
CA ASP A 100 -6.30 13.10 16.42
C ASP A 100 -6.72 12.60 15.04
N SER A 101 -7.00 11.30 14.93
CA SER A 101 -7.41 10.67 13.66
C SER A 101 -8.80 10.03 13.70
N GLU A 102 -9.66 10.47 14.62
CA GLU A 102 -10.95 9.84 14.89
C GLU A 102 -12.11 10.83 14.71
N PRO A 103 -12.98 10.65 13.68
CA PRO A 103 -12.92 9.64 12.62
C PRO A 103 -11.94 9.98 11.48
N ILE A 104 -11.43 11.22 11.44
CA ILE A 104 -10.56 11.75 10.38
C ILE A 104 -9.39 12.54 10.98
N PRO A 105 -8.29 12.75 10.24
CA PRO A 105 -7.19 13.58 10.70
C PRO A 105 -7.65 15.01 11.03
N LYS A 106 -7.39 15.42 12.26
CA LYS A 106 -7.66 16.75 12.79
C LYS A 106 -6.41 17.29 13.47
N LEU A 107 -6.05 18.53 13.14
CA LEU A 107 -4.94 19.26 13.73
C LEU A 107 -5.48 20.45 14.50
N ARG A 108 -5.02 20.65 15.74
CA ARG A 108 -5.38 21.79 16.56
C ARG A 108 -4.19 22.72 16.74
N TYR A 109 -4.34 23.96 16.30
CA TYR A 109 -3.34 25.02 16.43
C TYR A 109 -3.75 26.01 17.52
N ARG A 110 -2.80 26.46 18.33
CA ARG A 110 -2.95 27.62 19.21
C ARG A 110 -1.90 28.67 18.92
N VAL A 111 -2.36 29.88 18.65
CA VAL A 111 -1.51 31.05 18.46
C VAL A 111 -2.05 32.21 19.28
N GLY A 112 -1.34 32.57 20.36
CA GLY A 112 -1.83 33.56 21.30
C GLY A 112 -3.22 33.16 21.84
N GLY A 113 -4.21 34.04 21.65
CA GLY A 113 -5.62 33.80 22.02
C GLY A 113 -6.47 33.13 20.93
N VAL A 114 -5.87 32.68 19.81
CA VAL A 114 -6.58 31.99 18.73
C VAL A 114 -6.41 30.49 18.83
N VAL A 115 -7.51 29.77 18.68
CA VAL A 115 -7.50 28.31 18.50
C VAL A 115 -8.20 27.96 17.19
N LEU A 116 -7.46 27.31 16.29
CA LEU A 116 -7.94 26.88 14.98
C LEU A 116 -7.81 25.36 14.87
N GLU A 117 -8.89 24.71 14.44
CA GLU A 117 -8.87 23.29 14.07
C GLU A 117 -8.90 23.14 12.55
N LYS A 118 -8.13 22.18 12.03
CA LYS A 118 -8.05 21.82 10.62
C LYS A 118 -8.35 20.33 10.48
N GLU A 119 -9.42 19.99 9.77
CA GLU A 119 -9.82 18.62 9.48
C GLU A 119 -9.69 18.35 7.97
N ILE A 120 -9.08 17.22 7.59
CA ILE A 120 -8.82 16.87 6.19
C ILE A 120 -9.60 15.60 5.84
N ILE A 121 -10.37 15.64 4.75
CA ILE A 121 -11.08 14.47 4.23
C ILE A 121 -10.99 14.41 2.70
N LEU A 122 -10.69 13.24 2.17
CA LEU A 122 -10.79 12.95 0.74
C LEU A 122 -12.20 12.42 0.44
N ASP A 123 -12.85 12.94 -0.60
CA ASP A 123 -14.16 12.50 -1.05
C ASP A 123 -14.08 11.07 -1.62
N SER A 124 -15.00 10.20 -1.20
CA SER A 124 -15.02 8.79 -1.61
C SER A 124 -15.47 8.57 -3.05
N THR A 125 -16.11 9.58 -3.65
CA THR A 125 -16.82 9.50 -4.93
C THR A 125 -16.31 10.49 -5.98
N ALA A 126 -15.45 11.43 -5.61
CA ALA A 126 -14.88 12.43 -6.50
C ALA A 126 -13.38 12.64 -6.23
N ASP A 127 -12.62 13.03 -7.27
CA ASP A 127 -11.23 13.47 -7.16
C ASP A 127 -11.16 14.85 -6.49
N ARG A 128 -11.42 14.86 -5.17
CA ARG A 128 -11.60 16.05 -4.37
C ARG A 128 -11.16 15.83 -2.93
N VAL A 129 -10.37 16.76 -2.42
CA VAL A 129 -10.08 16.90 -0.99
C VAL A 129 -10.85 18.08 -0.43
N MET A 130 -11.42 17.92 0.75
CA MET A 130 -12.04 18.98 1.53
C MET A 130 -11.24 19.20 2.80
N VAL A 131 -10.94 20.46 3.09
CA VAL A 131 -10.27 20.91 4.31
C VAL A 131 -11.21 21.84 5.06
N LYS A 132 -11.64 21.43 6.25
CA LYS A 132 -12.52 22.21 7.11
C LYS A 132 -11.67 22.94 8.16
N TYR A 133 -11.84 24.24 8.25
CA TYR A 133 -11.26 25.09 9.28
C TYR A 133 -12.33 25.50 10.27
N THR A 134 -12.11 25.26 11.56
CA THR A 134 -13.01 25.69 12.62
C THR A 134 -12.28 26.66 13.54
N LEU A 135 -12.77 27.90 13.66
CA LEU A 135 -12.23 28.88 14.60
C LEU A 135 -12.84 28.65 15.97
N VAL A 136 -12.24 27.76 16.77
CA VAL A 136 -12.78 27.35 18.07
C VAL A 136 -12.79 28.51 19.06
N ASP A 137 -11.73 29.31 19.06
CA ASP A 137 -11.62 30.46 19.96
C ASP A 137 -10.82 31.60 19.32
N ALA A 138 -11.22 32.83 19.60
CA ALA A 138 -10.54 34.04 19.21
C ALA A 138 -11.03 35.23 20.07
N LEU A 139 -10.11 36.10 20.47
CA LEU A 139 -10.42 37.29 21.28
C LEU A 139 -10.80 38.51 20.44
N ILE A 140 -10.39 38.54 19.17
CA ILE A 140 -10.58 39.68 18.26
C ILE A 140 -10.94 39.17 16.85
N PRO A 141 -11.50 40.03 15.98
CA PRO A 141 -11.80 39.65 14.60
C PRO A 141 -10.60 39.02 13.92
N THR A 142 -10.83 37.84 13.34
CA THR A 142 -9.78 36.98 12.79
C THR A 142 -10.07 36.73 11.33
N LYS A 143 -9.06 36.93 10.48
CA LYS A 143 -9.09 36.50 9.08
C LYS A 143 -8.20 35.29 8.89
N LEU A 144 -8.61 34.38 8.01
CA LEU A 144 -7.78 33.28 7.56
C LEU A 144 -7.33 33.55 6.12
N ARG A 145 -6.03 33.39 5.88
CA ARG A 145 -5.46 33.33 4.54
C ARG A 145 -5.05 31.91 4.20
N VAL A 146 -5.36 31.45 3.01
CA VAL A 146 -5.00 30.10 2.55
C VAL A 146 -4.31 30.16 1.19
N SER A 147 -3.02 29.82 1.15
CA SER A 147 -2.18 29.81 -0.05
C SER A 147 -2.04 28.39 -0.60
N PRO A 148 -2.47 28.12 -1.85
CA PRO A 148 -2.29 26.82 -2.48
C PRO A 148 -0.91 26.68 -3.13
N PHE A 149 -0.19 25.62 -2.76
CA PHE A 149 1.08 25.24 -3.39
C PHE A 149 0.79 24.24 -4.52
N LEU A 150 0.92 24.70 -5.76
CA LEU A 150 0.57 23.94 -6.95
C LEU A 150 1.81 23.25 -7.54
N ALA A 151 1.65 21.96 -7.87
CA ALA A 151 2.74 21.14 -8.42
C ALA A 151 2.54 20.82 -9.92
N PHE A 152 1.37 20.27 -10.30
CA PHE A 152 1.02 19.88 -11.68
C PHE A 152 2.12 19.05 -12.37
N ARG A 153 2.49 17.94 -11.72
CA ARG A 153 3.59 17.07 -12.17
C ARG A 153 3.31 15.61 -11.84
N GLY A 154 3.90 14.69 -12.61
CA GLY A 154 3.85 13.26 -12.32
C GLY A 154 4.48 12.95 -10.97
N TYR A 155 3.90 12.02 -10.21
CA TYR A 155 4.36 11.69 -8.85
C TYR A 155 5.78 11.09 -8.74
N HIS A 156 6.37 10.63 -9.85
CA HIS A 156 7.77 10.19 -9.92
C HIS A 156 8.77 11.32 -10.23
N SER A 157 8.27 12.48 -10.67
CA SER A 157 9.08 13.63 -11.08
C SER A 157 9.00 14.76 -10.06
N LEU A 158 9.85 15.77 -10.22
CA LEU A 158 9.78 17.03 -9.50
C LEU A 158 9.49 18.17 -10.47
N SER A 159 8.80 19.21 -9.99
CA SER A 159 8.64 20.47 -10.71
C SER A 159 9.83 21.41 -10.48
N LYS A 160 10.12 22.24 -11.49
CA LYS A 160 11.12 23.32 -11.44
C LYS A 160 10.52 24.59 -12.02
N ALA A 161 10.93 25.73 -11.49
CA ALA A 161 10.45 27.02 -11.94
C ALA A 161 10.72 27.21 -13.45
N ASN A 162 9.71 27.64 -14.19
CA ASN A 162 9.79 27.78 -15.64
C ASN A 162 8.93 28.95 -16.16
N THR A 163 9.19 29.34 -17.40
CA THR A 163 8.51 30.46 -18.08
C THR A 163 7.20 30.07 -18.76
N TYR A 164 6.99 28.77 -19.00
CA TYR A 164 5.79 28.24 -19.68
C TYR A 164 4.58 28.08 -18.76
N VAL A 165 4.75 28.25 -17.45
CA VAL A 165 3.67 28.17 -16.47
C VAL A 165 2.54 29.16 -16.80
N ASN A 166 1.33 28.64 -16.95
CA ASN A 166 0.16 29.46 -17.18
C ASN A 166 -0.29 30.14 -15.88
N LYS A 167 -0.13 31.46 -15.81
CA LYS A 167 -0.47 32.30 -14.66
C LYS A 167 -1.93 32.80 -14.68
N LYS A 168 -2.73 32.40 -15.68
CA LYS A 168 -4.14 32.84 -15.78
C LYS A 168 -4.97 32.22 -14.66
N ILE A 169 -5.80 33.05 -14.03
CA ILE A 169 -6.72 32.67 -12.96
C ILE A 169 -8.13 32.79 -13.49
N LYS A 170 -8.87 31.68 -13.54
CA LYS A 170 -10.29 31.71 -13.90
C LYS A 170 -11.12 31.82 -12.63
N LYS A 171 -11.90 32.91 -12.50
CA LYS A 171 -12.87 33.05 -11.41
C LYS A 171 -14.03 32.08 -11.62
N ILE A 172 -14.43 31.41 -10.56
CA ILE A 172 -15.58 30.51 -10.51
C ILE A 172 -16.41 30.83 -9.26
N LYS A 173 -17.56 30.16 -9.08
CA LYS A 173 -18.44 30.45 -7.94
C LYS A 173 -17.73 30.19 -6.61
N SER A 174 -17.62 31.22 -5.78
CA SER A 174 -16.95 31.22 -4.48
C SER A 174 -15.52 30.63 -4.51
N GLY A 175 -14.79 30.85 -5.61
CA GLY A 175 -13.48 30.23 -5.79
C GLY A 175 -12.73 30.65 -7.05
N VAL A 176 -11.64 29.95 -7.32
CA VAL A 176 -10.82 30.12 -8.53
C VAL A 176 -10.38 28.76 -9.08
N GLN A 177 -10.05 28.75 -10.37
CA GLN A 177 -9.59 27.57 -11.08
C GLN A 177 -8.22 27.85 -11.73
N PHE A 178 -7.31 26.87 -11.61
CA PHE A 178 -5.96 26.92 -12.15
C PHE A 178 -5.71 25.77 -13.12
N ARG A 179 -4.98 26.05 -14.20
CA ARG A 179 -4.48 25.04 -15.14
C ARG A 179 -3.09 25.47 -15.57
N LEU A 180 -2.06 25.02 -14.84
CA LEU A 180 -0.68 25.48 -15.04
C LEU A 180 -0.11 25.05 -16.39
N TYR A 181 -0.51 23.87 -16.87
CA TYR A 181 -0.09 23.33 -18.16
C TYR A 181 -1.30 22.79 -18.91
N GLU A 182 -1.32 22.96 -20.23
CA GLU A 182 -2.46 22.61 -21.07
C GLU A 182 -2.81 21.12 -21.00
N ALA A 183 -1.85 20.21 -20.84
CA ALA A 183 -2.16 18.80 -20.77
C ALA A 183 -2.98 18.39 -19.52
N TYR A 184 -3.04 19.23 -18.48
CA TYR A 184 -3.72 18.89 -17.23
C TYR A 184 -5.19 19.30 -17.22
N ASP A 185 -5.97 18.55 -16.45
CA ASP A 185 -7.29 18.99 -15.99
C ASP A 185 -7.15 20.22 -15.09
N PRO A 186 -8.14 21.11 -15.12
CA PRO A 186 -8.10 22.30 -14.29
C PRO A 186 -8.44 22.00 -12.83
N LEU A 187 -7.61 22.48 -11.90
CA LEU A 187 -7.83 22.36 -10.46
C LEU A 187 -8.77 23.47 -9.98
N SER A 188 -9.93 23.09 -9.45
CA SER A 188 -10.93 24.00 -8.90
C SER A 188 -10.77 24.11 -7.38
N LEU A 189 -10.54 25.33 -6.89
CA LEU A 189 -10.46 25.65 -5.46
C LEU A 189 -11.64 26.55 -5.07
N GLN A 190 -12.55 26.05 -4.23
CA GLN A 190 -13.76 26.75 -3.83
C GLN A 190 -13.97 26.72 -2.31
N ILE A 191 -14.57 27.76 -1.76
CA ILE A 191 -14.77 27.93 -0.32
C ILE A 191 -16.27 28.02 -0.02
N SER A 192 -16.72 27.41 1.07
CA SER A 192 -18.11 27.41 1.53
C SER A 192 -18.59 28.76 2.10
N LYS A 193 -17.82 29.85 1.90
CA LYS A 193 -18.06 31.18 2.44
C LYS A 193 -17.58 32.23 1.44
N ASP A 194 -18.17 33.43 1.52
CA ASP A 194 -17.68 34.61 0.82
C ASP A 194 -16.21 34.86 1.13
N ASN A 195 -15.44 35.06 0.07
CA ASN A 195 -13.99 35.16 0.12
C ASN A 195 -13.49 36.07 -1.00
N VAL A 196 -12.24 36.51 -0.85
CA VAL A 196 -11.51 37.20 -1.91
C VAL A 196 -10.27 36.37 -2.23
N PHE A 197 -10.02 36.11 -3.51
CA PHE A 197 -8.72 35.60 -3.96
C PHE A 197 -7.82 36.78 -4.31
N VAL A 198 -6.72 36.93 -3.58
CA VAL A 198 -5.70 37.97 -3.80
C VAL A 198 -4.56 37.36 -4.64
N PRO A 199 -4.40 37.77 -5.92
CA PRO A 199 -3.36 37.24 -6.79
C PRO A 199 -2.01 37.84 -6.41
N VAL A 200 -1.08 36.99 -5.97
CA VAL A 200 0.31 37.36 -5.67
C VAL A 200 1.21 36.21 -6.15
N PRO A 201 1.31 36.02 -7.47
CA PRO A 201 1.93 34.82 -8.03
C PRO A 201 3.43 34.80 -7.80
N ASP A 202 3.95 33.72 -7.21
CA ASP A 202 5.37 33.54 -6.95
C ASP A 202 5.80 32.07 -7.06
N TRP A 203 7.11 31.85 -7.22
CA TRP A 203 7.73 30.54 -7.16
C TRP A 203 8.44 30.35 -5.81
N PHE A 204 8.14 29.24 -5.15
CA PHE A 204 8.84 28.83 -3.94
C PHE A 204 9.90 27.80 -4.30
N TYR A 205 11.16 28.22 -4.23
CA TYR A 205 12.30 27.45 -4.73
C TYR A 205 12.87 26.47 -3.71
N ASN A 206 13.39 25.34 -4.20
CA ASN A 206 14.20 24.39 -3.44
C ASN A 206 13.51 23.83 -2.17
N ILE A 207 12.23 23.49 -2.26
CA ILE A 207 11.57 22.69 -1.22
C ILE A 207 12.17 21.29 -1.25
N GLU A 208 12.60 20.76 -0.09
CA GLU A 208 13.33 19.51 0.02
C GLU A 208 12.49 18.36 0.59
N TYR A 209 12.57 17.20 -0.05
CA TYR A 209 11.96 15.96 0.41
C TYR A 209 13.00 15.07 1.08
N ILE A 210 13.04 15.09 2.42
CA ILE A 210 14.06 14.38 3.21
C ILE A 210 14.13 12.88 2.94
N ARG A 211 12.99 12.23 2.65
CA ARG A 211 12.97 10.80 2.33
C ARG A 211 13.53 10.51 0.94
N GLU A 212 13.46 11.45 0.01
CA GLU A 212 14.10 11.29 -1.31
C GLU A 212 15.62 11.48 -1.19
N ILE A 213 16.10 12.39 -0.33
CA ILE A 213 17.53 12.54 0.02
C ILE A 213 18.08 11.22 0.56
N GLU A 214 17.42 10.65 1.59
CA GLU A 214 17.80 9.38 2.21
C GLU A 214 17.84 8.23 1.21
N ARG A 215 17.02 8.31 0.16
CA ARG A 215 16.89 7.26 -0.86
C ARG A 215 17.83 7.42 -2.05
N GLY A 216 18.58 8.52 -2.13
CA GLY A 216 19.47 8.83 -3.25
C GLY A 216 18.74 9.33 -4.51
N TYR A 217 17.54 9.90 -4.38
CA TYR A 217 16.75 10.43 -5.50
C TYR A 217 16.78 11.96 -5.55
N ASP A 218 16.40 12.54 -6.70
CA ASP A 218 16.11 13.96 -6.81
C ASP A 218 15.11 14.39 -5.72
N TYR A 219 15.46 15.46 -5.00
CA TYR A 219 14.78 15.82 -3.75
C TYR A 219 14.39 17.29 -3.63
N GLN A 220 14.82 18.17 -4.55
CA GLN A 220 14.50 19.60 -4.52
C GLN A 220 13.45 19.96 -5.56
N GLU A 221 12.31 20.48 -5.13
CA GLU A 221 11.20 20.91 -5.98
C GLU A 221 10.95 22.42 -5.87
N ASP A 222 10.57 23.04 -6.98
CA ASP A 222 10.01 24.40 -6.97
C ASP A 222 8.50 24.31 -7.16
N LEU A 223 7.74 25.01 -6.32
CA LEU A 223 6.27 25.01 -6.37
C LEU A 223 5.73 26.40 -6.69
N TYR A 224 4.70 26.44 -7.54
CA TYR A 224 4.06 27.69 -7.93
C TYR A 224 2.91 28.02 -6.98
N VAL A 225 2.92 29.24 -6.43
CA VAL A 225 1.88 29.74 -5.53
C VAL A 225 1.21 30.95 -6.19
N PRO A 226 -0.03 30.83 -6.68
CA PRO A 226 -0.67 31.88 -7.47
C PRO A 226 -1.17 33.09 -6.64
N GLY A 227 -1.28 32.93 -5.32
CA GLY A 227 -1.87 33.92 -4.43
C GLY A 227 -2.47 33.26 -3.18
N TYR A 228 -3.48 33.88 -2.59
CA TYR A 228 -4.19 33.32 -1.43
C TYR A 228 -5.66 33.71 -1.40
N PHE A 229 -6.47 32.84 -0.83
CA PHE A 229 -7.82 33.20 -0.38
C PHE A 229 -7.74 33.96 0.93
N GLU A 230 -8.57 34.99 1.10
CA GLU A 230 -8.78 35.69 2.37
C GLU A 230 -10.27 35.73 2.70
N PHE A 231 -10.63 35.36 3.92
CA PHE A 231 -11.99 35.45 4.45
C PHE A 231 -11.97 35.65 5.97
N SER A 232 -13.02 36.30 6.49
CA SER A 232 -13.20 36.49 7.93
C SER A 232 -13.82 35.26 8.57
N MET A 233 -13.43 34.96 9.81
CA MET A 233 -13.99 33.89 10.62
C MET A 233 -14.49 34.41 11.96
N GLU A 234 -15.64 33.91 12.39
CA GLU A 234 -16.21 34.14 13.72
C GLU A 234 -15.92 32.98 14.68
N LYS A 235 -15.92 33.25 15.99
CA LYS A 235 -15.74 32.20 16.99
C LYS A 235 -16.86 31.17 16.88
N GLY A 236 -16.49 29.90 16.80
CA GLY A 236 -17.38 28.76 16.59
C GLY A 236 -17.70 28.46 15.13
N GLU A 237 -17.25 29.28 14.18
CA GLU A 237 -17.55 29.10 12.76
C GLU A 237 -16.65 28.04 12.12
N SER A 238 -17.24 27.21 11.24
CA SER A 238 -16.53 26.28 10.36
C SER A 238 -16.64 26.68 8.89
N VAL A 239 -15.51 26.74 8.17
CA VAL A 239 -15.42 27.04 6.73
C VAL A 239 -14.71 25.91 6.02
N ILE A 240 -15.23 25.46 4.87
CA ILE A 240 -14.65 24.37 4.09
C ILE A 240 -14.03 24.92 2.81
N LEU A 241 -12.76 24.58 2.57
CA LEU A 241 -12.10 24.69 1.28
C LEU A 241 -12.16 23.34 0.57
N SER A 242 -12.68 23.32 -0.65
CA SER A 242 -12.69 22.18 -1.54
C SER A 242 -11.68 22.37 -2.66
N ALA A 243 -10.82 21.38 -2.87
CA ALA A 243 -9.91 21.30 -4.00
C ALA A 243 -10.21 20.04 -4.82
N GLY A 244 -10.58 20.17 -6.10
CA GLY A 244 -10.87 19.01 -6.94
C GLY A 244 -10.79 19.27 -8.44
N LEU A 245 -10.80 18.19 -9.22
CA LEU A 245 -10.72 18.24 -10.69
C LEU A 245 -12.03 18.70 -11.36
N LYS A 246 -13.10 18.83 -10.58
CA LYS A 246 -14.39 19.39 -10.99
C LYS A 246 -14.85 20.44 -10.00
N GLU A 247 -15.60 21.41 -10.49
CA GLU A 247 -16.22 22.43 -9.64
C GLU A 247 -17.17 21.78 -8.60
N ALA A 248 -17.12 22.28 -7.38
CA ALA A 248 -18.03 21.97 -6.30
C ALA A 248 -19.25 22.90 -6.35
N VAL A 249 -20.29 22.54 -5.59
CA VAL A 249 -21.39 23.44 -5.26
C VAL A 249 -21.09 23.99 -3.85
N PRO A 250 -20.59 25.24 -3.71
CA PRO A 250 -20.10 25.76 -2.43
C PRO A 250 -21.10 25.66 -1.28
N GLU A 251 -22.39 25.87 -1.57
CA GLU A 251 -23.47 25.81 -0.59
C GLU A 251 -23.68 24.42 0.00
N LYS A 252 -23.30 23.36 -0.74
CA LYS A 252 -23.45 21.97 -0.31
C LYS A 252 -22.21 21.40 0.39
N LEU A 253 -21.10 22.14 0.43
CA LEU A 253 -19.84 21.63 0.99
C LEU A 253 -19.98 21.16 2.44
N GLN A 254 -20.75 21.88 3.26
CA GLN A 254 -20.99 21.50 4.66
C GLN A 254 -21.76 20.17 4.79
N GLU A 255 -22.76 19.96 3.92
CA GLU A 255 -23.54 18.72 3.86
C GLU A 255 -22.66 17.57 3.35
N SER A 256 -21.96 17.76 2.23
CA SER A 256 -21.06 16.76 1.65
C SER A 256 -19.96 16.32 2.62
N PHE A 257 -19.41 17.25 3.41
CA PHE A 257 -18.40 16.92 4.42
C PHE A 257 -18.97 16.04 5.56
N LYS A 258 -20.19 16.34 6.03
CA LYS A 258 -20.87 15.54 7.05
C LYS A 258 -21.24 14.15 6.54
N GLU A 259 -21.75 14.06 5.32
CA GLU A 259 -22.03 12.79 4.66
C GLU A 259 -20.76 11.94 4.53
N GLU A 260 -19.66 12.55 4.09
CA GLU A 260 -18.41 11.83 3.91
C GLU A 260 -17.84 11.31 5.23
N ILE A 261 -17.97 12.05 6.35
CA ILE A 261 -17.64 11.55 7.69
C ILE A 261 -18.48 10.34 8.06
N SER A 262 -19.80 10.38 7.81
CA SER A 262 -20.72 9.30 8.20
C SER A 262 -20.42 7.96 7.53
N ARG A 263 -19.75 7.98 6.36
CA ARG A 263 -19.32 6.79 5.61
C ARG A 263 -18.01 6.18 6.10
N ARG A 264 -17.28 6.84 7.02
CA ARG A 264 -15.96 6.39 7.48
C ARG A 264 -16.08 5.36 8.59
N ILE A 265 -15.37 4.24 8.44
CA ILE A 265 -15.02 3.40 9.58
C ILE A 265 -14.05 4.22 10.44
N PRO A 266 -14.38 4.50 11.72
CA PRO A 266 -13.50 5.28 12.60
C PRO A 266 -12.18 4.55 12.84
N ARG A 267 -11.10 5.26 13.17
CA ARG A 267 -9.82 4.66 13.56
C ARG A 267 -9.65 4.66 15.08
N ASP A 268 -10.62 4.06 15.76
CA ASP A 268 -10.80 4.02 17.22
C ASP A 268 -10.24 2.74 17.88
N ASN A 269 -9.75 1.78 17.08
CA ASN A 269 -9.01 0.61 17.53
C ASN A 269 -8.22 -0.02 16.37
N PHE A 270 -7.30 -0.94 16.70
CA PHE A 270 -6.46 -1.66 15.74
C PHE A 270 -7.25 -2.31 14.58
N VAL A 271 -8.33 -3.03 14.88
CA VAL A 271 -9.11 -3.76 13.86
C VAL A 271 -9.81 -2.80 12.91
N ASN A 272 -10.38 -1.72 13.44
CA ASN A 272 -11.02 -0.70 12.62
C ASN A 272 -10.01 0.08 11.79
N CYS A 273 -8.77 0.28 12.26
CA CYS A 273 -7.68 0.77 11.41
C CYS A 273 -7.43 -0.14 10.21
N LEU A 274 -7.31 -1.47 10.42
CA LEU A 274 -7.11 -2.42 9.31
C LEU A 274 -8.28 -2.44 8.33
N LYS A 275 -9.53 -2.48 8.81
CA LYS A 275 -10.73 -2.43 7.96
C LYS A 275 -10.82 -1.14 7.16
N ASN A 276 -10.51 -0.02 7.81
CA ASN A 276 -10.47 1.27 7.16
C ASN A 276 -9.37 1.31 6.07
N SER A 277 -8.19 0.77 6.34
CA SER A 277 -7.10 0.67 5.37
C SER A 277 -7.38 -0.30 4.24
N ALA A 278 -8.14 -1.38 4.46
CA ALA A 278 -8.48 -2.34 3.42
C ALA A 278 -9.22 -1.67 2.24
N GLY A 279 -10.16 -0.77 2.54
CA GLY A 279 -10.89 -0.02 1.52
C GLY A 279 -10.01 0.96 0.71
N GLN A 280 -8.82 1.30 1.19
CA GLN A 280 -7.91 2.24 0.50
C GLN A 280 -7.32 1.64 -0.77
N PHE A 281 -7.17 0.33 -0.82
CA PHE A 281 -6.51 -0.34 -1.94
C PHE A 281 -7.46 -0.63 -3.10
N ILE A 282 -8.79 -0.52 -2.91
CA ILE A 282 -9.77 -0.82 -3.95
C ILE A 282 -10.00 0.39 -4.86
N SER A 283 -9.57 0.27 -6.10
CA SER A 283 -9.82 1.24 -7.18
C SER A 283 -10.90 0.71 -8.11
N ARG A 284 -11.79 1.59 -8.57
CA ARG A 284 -12.87 1.36 -9.53
C ARG A 284 -12.84 2.45 -10.59
N ARG A 285 -12.45 2.10 -11.82
CA ARG A 285 -12.29 3.06 -12.91
C ARG A 285 -12.54 2.40 -14.26
N ASN A 286 -13.24 3.10 -15.16
CA ASN A 286 -13.51 2.66 -16.53
C ASN A 286 -14.13 1.24 -16.61
N GLY A 287 -14.97 0.85 -15.64
CA GLY A 287 -15.58 -0.48 -15.60
C GLY A 287 -14.66 -1.61 -15.12
N GLU A 288 -13.49 -1.28 -14.59
CA GLU A 288 -12.57 -2.20 -13.93
C GLU A 288 -12.50 -1.93 -12.44
N THR A 289 -12.30 -3.00 -11.67
CA THR A 289 -12.01 -2.94 -10.24
C THR A 289 -10.64 -3.58 -9.99
N ARG A 290 -9.72 -2.84 -9.37
CA ARG A 290 -8.32 -3.25 -9.20
C ARG A 290 -7.87 -3.04 -7.76
N VAL A 291 -6.88 -3.81 -7.32
CA VAL A 291 -6.19 -3.61 -6.03
C VAL A 291 -4.89 -2.86 -6.29
N ILE A 292 -4.75 -1.68 -5.69
CA ILE A 292 -3.48 -0.97 -5.61
C ILE A 292 -2.60 -1.69 -4.58
N ALA A 293 -1.42 -2.16 -4.98
CA ALA A 293 -0.55 -2.96 -4.13
C ALA A 293 -0.12 -2.19 -2.87
N GLY A 294 0.09 -0.88 -2.98
CA GLY A 294 0.48 -0.04 -1.87
C GLY A 294 0.59 1.44 -2.16
N TYR A 295 0.66 2.22 -1.08
CA TYR A 295 0.86 3.66 -1.16
C TYR A 295 2.19 4.09 -0.56
N PRO A 296 2.89 5.08 -1.17
CA PRO A 296 2.32 5.99 -2.17
C PRO A 296 2.75 5.78 -3.64
N TRP A 297 3.63 4.81 -3.94
CA TRP A 297 4.24 4.67 -5.27
C TRP A 297 3.86 3.44 -6.07
N PHE A 298 3.17 2.46 -5.48
CA PHE A 298 2.71 1.30 -6.25
C PHE A 298 1.42 1.62 -7.00
N GLY A 299 1.26 1.01 -8.17
CA GLY A 299 -0.06 0.83 -8.77
C GLY A 299 -0.57 -0.59 -8.51
N TRP A 300 -1.19 -1.25 -9.48
CA TRP A 300 -1.69 -2.62 -9.31
C TRP A 300 -0.69 -3.67 -9.82
N TRP A 301 -0.60 -4.77 -9.07
CA TRP A 301 0.32 -5.88 -9.30
C TRP A 301 -0.44 -7.19 -9.21
N GLY A 302 -0.20 -8.13 -10.13
CA GLY A 302 -0.97 -9.38 -10.20
C GLY A 302 -0.85 -10.23 -8.95
N ARG A 303 0.38 -10.50 -8.54
CA ARG A 303 0.73 -11.26 -7.33
C ARG A 303 0.12 -10.65 -6.07
N ASP A 304 0.42 -9.39 -5.78
CA ASP A 304 -0.07 -8.68 -4.60
C ASP A 304 -1.59 -8.66 -4.53
N THR A 305 -2.25 -8.51 -5.69
CA THR A 305 -3.71 -8.53 -5.77
C THR A 305 -4.26 -9.85 -5.26
N PHE A 306 -3.82 -10.98 -5.82
CA PHE A 306 -4.39 -12.28 -5.47
C PHE A 306 -4.08 -12.70 -4.03
N ILE A 307 -2.91 -12.32 -3.50
CA ILE A 307 -2.55 -12.56 -2.09
C ILE A 307 -3.42 -11.71 -1.16
N ALA A 308 -3.56 -10.41 -1.43
CA ALA A 308 -4.26 -9.50 -0.54
C ALA A 308 -5.79 -9.66 -0.58
N LEU A 309 -6.35 -10.00 -1.75
CA LEU A 309 -7.77 -9.88 -2.04
C LEU A 309 -8.69 -10.62 -1.04
N PRO A 310 -8.43 -11.89 -0.64
CA PRO A 310 -9.24 -12.57 0.36
C PRO A 310 -9.32 -11.79 1.69
N GLY A 311 -8.16 -11.32 2.16
CA GLY A 311 -8.05 -10.52 3.38
C GLY A 311 -8.79 -9.18 3.29
N LEU A 312 -8.64 -8.50 2.15
CA LEU A 312 -9.23 -7.18 1.90
C LEU A 312 -10.74 -7.18 1.67
N THR A 313 -11.35 -8.34 1.39
CA THR A 313 -12.77 -8.40 0.96
C THR A 313 -13.55 -9.47 1.73
N LEU A 314 -13.15 -10.74 1.62
CA LEU A 314 -13.92 -11.89 2.12
C LEU A 314 -14.02 -11.89 3.66
N THR A 315 -12.98 -11.44 4.37
CA THR A 315 -13.01 -11.31 5.85
C THR A 315 -14.06 -10.30 6.34
N MET A 316 -14.54 -9.42 5.45
CA MET A 316 -15.59 -8.44 5.71
C MET A 316 -16.92 -8.81 5.03
N GLY A 317 -17.00 -9.97 4.37
CA GLY A 317 -18.18 -10.42 3.64
C GLY A 317 -18.41 -9.73 2.28
N ASP A 318 -17.45 -8.96 1.76
CA ASP A 318 -17.59 -8.26 0.47
C ASP A 318 -17.26 -9.17 -0.72
N LYS A 319 -18.16 -10.13 -0.97
CA LYS A 319 -18.04 -11.09 -2.08
C LYS A 319 -18.06 -10.41 -3.45
N GLN A 320 -18.83 -9.32 -3.59
CA GLN A 320 -18.99 -8.65 -4.87
C GLN A 320 -17.70 -7.96 -5.31
N THR A 321 -17.06 -7.20 -4.41
CA THR A 321 -15.77 -6.56 -4.76
C THR A 321 -14.70 -7.60 -5.07
N PHE A 322 -14.69 -8.75 -4.38
CA PHE A 322 -13.80 -9.86 -4.72
C PHE A 322 -13.97 -10.29 -6.18
N LEU A 323 -15.21 -10.59 -6.59
CA LEU A 323 -15.53 -11.05 -7.93
C LEU A 323 -15.26 -9.97 -9.01
N ASP A 324 -15.55 -8.71 -8.71
CA ASP A 324 -15.27 -7.59 -9.62
C ASP A 324 -13.76 -7.46 -9.90
N VAL A 325 -12.91 -7.68 -8.89
CA VAL A 325 -11.45 -7.71 -9.04
C VAL A 325 -11.03 -8.92 -9.86
N MET A 326 -11.51 -10.12 -9.52
CA MET A 326 -11.13 -11.35 -10.24
C MET A 326 -11.52 -11.31 -11.72
N ASP A 327 -12.65 -10.69 -12.06
CA ASP A 327 -13.05 -10.44 -13.44
C ASP A 327 -12.13 -9.48 -14.17
N SER A 328 -11.76 -8.38 -13.52
CA SER A 328 -10.88 -7.39 -14.11
C SER A 328 -9.50 -8.01 -14.35
N MET A 329 -8.96 -8.73 -13.37
CA MET A 329 -7.69 -9.45 -13.49
C MET A 329 -7.74 -10.54 -14.57
N SER A 330 -8.84 -11.30 -14.65
CA SER A 330 -9.04 -12.34 -15.67
C SER A 330 -8.90 -11.85 -17.11
N ARG A 331 -9.23 -10.58 -17.39
CA ARG A 331 -9.12 -9.98 -18.73
C ARG A 331 -7.67 -9.76 -19.16
N ASP A 332 -6.73 -9.74 -18.22
CA ASP A 332 -5.31 -9.52 -18.50
C ASP A 332 -4.51 -10.83 -18.66
N LEU A 333 -5.17 -11.98 -18.52
CA LEU A 333 -4.55 -13.28 -18.72
C LEU A 333 -4.08 -13.38 -20.18
N LYS A 334 -2.77 -13.59 -20.39
CA LYS A 334 -2.15 -13.77 -21.71
C LYS A 334 -1.48 -15.14 -21.76
N GLY A 335 -2.10 -16.06 -22.49
CA GLY A 335 -1.70 -17.46 -22.43
C GLY A 335 -1.98 -18.02 -21.03
N ALA A 336 -0.93 -18.46 -20.34
CA ALA A 336 -1.01 -18.96 -18.96
C ALA A 336 -0.44 -17.99 -17.92
N LEU A 337 -0.04 -16.77 -18.32
CA LEU A 337 0.61 -15.80 -17.45
C LEU A 337 -0.26 -14.57 -17.21
N PHE A 338 -0.12 -14.00 -16.02
CA PHE A 338 -0.65 -12.67 -15.69
C PHE A 338 0.49 -11.63 -15.71
N PRO A 339 0.19 -10.35 -15.95
CA PRO A 339 1.17 -9.29 -15.74
C PRO A 339 1.56 -9.21 -14.26
N ASN A 340 2.86 -9.12 -13.96
CA ASN A 340 3.35 -8.89 -12.61
C ASN A 340 3.07 -7.43 -12.20
N VAL A 341 3.57 -6.49 -13.02
CA VAL A 341 3.28 -5.06 -12.91
C VAL A 341 2.27 -4.69 -13.98
N GLY A 342 1.10 -4.20 -13.55
CA GLY A 342 -0.03 -3.97 -14.43
C GLY A 342 -0.32 -2.51 -14.77
N SER A 343 0.29 -1.58 -14.03
CA SER A 343 0.10 -0.13 -14.21
C SER A 343 1.43 0.61 -14.32
N GLY A 344 1.42 1.68 -15.11
CA GLY A 344 2.58 2.54 -15.30
C GLY A 344 3.34 2.27 -16.60
N VAL A 345 4.62 2.64 -16.65
CA VAL A 345 5.45 2.60 -17.87
C VAL A 345 6.03 1.20 -18.14
N MET A 346 6.11 0.34 -17.13
CA MET A 346 6.66 -1.01 -17.24
C MET A 346 5.59 -2.05 -16.93
N THR A 347 4.91 -2.56 -17.97
CA THR A 347 4.14 -3.79 -17.86
C THR A 347 5.03 -4.97 -18.22
N ASN A 348 5.15 -5.98 -17.36
CA ASN A 348 5.89 -7.20 -17.67
C ASN A 348 5.10 -8.45 -17.25
N MET A 349 5.44 -9.58 -17.87
CA MET A 349 4.81 -10.90 -17.64
C MET A 349 5.70 -11.81 -16.78
N ASN A 350 6.70 -11.25 -16.10
CA ASN A 350 7.78 -12.00 -15.45
C ASN A 350 7.32 -12.48 -14.07
N SER A 351 6.24 -13.28 -14.02
CA SER A 351 5.71 -13.86 -12.80
C SER A 351 5.22 -15.28 -13.03
N ILE A 352 5.94 -16.24 -12.46
CA ILE A 352 5.56 -17.66 -12.46
C ILE A 352 4.52 -17.96 -11.37
N ASP A 353 4.50 -17.15 -10.30
CA ASP A 353 3.63 -17.32 -9.13
C ASP A 353 2.25 -16.67 -9.26
N ALA A 354 2.08 -15.56 -9.98
CA ALA A 354 0.78 -14.87 -10.05
C ALA A 354 -0.36 -15.77 -10.56
N PRO A 355 -0.17 -16.60 -11.61
CA PRO A 355 -1.20 -17.56 -12.01
C PRO A 355 -1.56 -18.54 -10.89
N LEU A 356 -0.61 -18.97 -10.07
CA LEU A 356 -0.88 -19.92 -8.99
C LEU A 356 -1.59 -19.25 -7.80
N TRP A 357 -1.25 -17.99 -7.49
CA TRP A 357 -2.00 -17.20 -6.52
C TRP A 357 -3.44 -16.91 -6.98
N TYR A 358 -3.69 -16.83 -8.29
CA TYR A 358 -5.05 -16.73 -8.84
C TYR A 358 -5.91 -17.97 -8.50
N PHE A 359 -5.35 -19.19 -8.60
CA PHE A 359 -6.02 -20.41 -8.12
C PHE A 359 -6.29 -20.33 -6.62
N TRP A 360 -5.27 -19.96 -5.83
CA TRP A 360 -5.40 -19.86 -4.37
C TRP A 360 -6.49 -18.85 -3.97
N ALA A 361 -6.55 -17.67 -4.61
CA ALA A 361 -7.58 -16.68 -4.32
C ALA A 361 -8.99 -17.21 -4.59
N LEU A 362 -9.21 -17.91 -5.72
CA LEU A 362 -10.50 -18.55 -6.00
C LEU A 362 -10.82 -19.67 -5.01
N GLN A 363 -9.82 -20.45 -4.59
CA GLN A 363 -9.98 -21.45 -3.54
C GLN A 363 -10.38 -20.79 -2.21
N GLN A 364 -9.78 -19.64 -1.84
CA GLN A 364 -10.21 -18.86 -0.69
C GLN A 364 -11.65 -18.36 -0.84
N TYR A 365 -12.08 -17.95 -2.03
CA TYR A 365 -13.48 -17.61 -2.27
C TYR A 365 -14.40 -18.79 -1.94
N VAL A 366 -14.11 -20.00 -2.43
CA VAL A 366 -14.91 -21.19 -2.11
C VAL A 366 -14.92 -21.47 -0.61
N ILE A 367 -13.76 -21.41 0.06
CA ILE A 367 -13.65 -21.66 1.52
C ILE A 367 -14.49 -20.66 2.33
N PHE A 368 -14.46 -19.38 1.99
CA PHE A 368 -15.18 -18.34 2.73
C PHE A 368 -16.69 -18.31 2.42
N THR A 369 -17.11 -18.79 1.25
CA THR A 369 -18.48 -18.58 0.76
C THR A 369 -19.30 -19.85 0.60
N GLY A 370 -18.64 -21.01 0.48
CA GLY A 370 -19.25 -22.29 0.07
C GLY A 370 -19.66 -22.35 -1.41
N ASP A 371 -19.36 -21.32 -2.20
CA ASP A 371 -19.88 -21.14 -3.56
C ASP A 371 -18.85 -21.57 -4.61
N ALA A 372 -18.72 -22.89 -4.79
CA ALA A 372 -17.89 -23.47 -5.85
C ALA A 372 -18.50 -23.24 -7.25
N ASP A 373 -19.82 -23.15 -7.35
CA ASP A 373 -20.57 -23.04 -8.61
C ASP A 373 -20.19 -21.75 -9.35
N THR A 374 -20.15 -20.61 -8.66
CA THR A 374 -19.68 -19.35 -9.25
C THR A 374 -18.26 -19.45 -9.80
N VAL A 375 -17.36 -20.19 -9.12
CA VAL A 375 -15.99 -20.38 -9.59
C VAL A 375 -15.95 -21.26 -10.84
N ARG A 376 -16.72 -22.35 -10.84
CA ARG A 376 -16.85 -23.27 -11.99
C ARG A 376 -17.38 -22.52 -13.22
N ASP A 377 -18.47 -21.78 -13.05
CA ASP A 377 -19.16 -21.13 -14.16
C ASP A 377 -18.33 -20.00 -14.81
N ARG A 378 -17.52 -19.29 -14.02
CA ARG A 378 -16.84 -18.07 -14.49
C ARG A 378 -15.36 -18.25 -14.84
N TYR A 379 -14.69 -19.21 -14.19
CA TYR A 379 -13.23 -19.26 -14.19
C TYR A 379 -12.65 -20.61 -14.58
N LEU A 380 -13.42 -21.70 -14.62
CA LEU A 380 -12.91 -23.06 -14.86
C LEU A 380 -12.08 -23.17 -16.15
N GLU A 381 -12.58 -22.63 -17.27
CA GLU A 381 -11.86 -22.62 -18.55
C GLU A 381 -10.53 -21.85 -18.48
N LYS A 382 -10.46 -20.78 -17.68
CA LYS A 382 -9.23 -20.01 -17.48
C LYS A 382 -8.21 -20.81 -16.67
N LEU A 383 -8.67 -21.52 -15.64
CA LEU A 383 -7.83 -22.43 -14.85
C LEU A 383 -7.25 -23.54 -15.72
N LYS A 384 -8.09 -24.17 -16.55
CA LYS A 384 -7.64 -25.15 -17.52
C LYS A 384 -6.59 -24.58 -18.48
N GLY A 385 -6.83 -23.40 -19.03
CA GLY A 385 -5.89 -22.71 -19.92
C GLY A 385 -4.52 -22.44 -19.29
N ILE A 386 -4.49 -22.12 -17.99
CA ILE A 386 -3.23 -21.95 -17.25
C ILE A 386 -2.50 -23.30 -17.10
N ILE A 387 -3.19 -24.36 -16.66
CA ILE A 387 -2.64 -25.71 -16.52
C ILE A 387 -2.06 -26.19 -17.85
N ASP A 388 -2.85 -26.14 -18.92
CA ASP A 388 -2.43 -26.57 -20.26
C ASP A 388 -1.27 -25.72 -20.81
N GLY A 389 -1.19 -24.44 -20.42
CA GLY A 389 -0.07 -23.58 -20.80
C GLY A 389 1.22 -23.94 -20.08
N PHE A 390 1.18 -24.21 -18.77
CA PHE A 390 2.36 -24.67 -18.04
C PHE A 390 2.85 -26.05 -18.51
N VAL A 391 1.94 -26.98 -18.80
CA VAL A 391 2.29 -28.30 -19.33
C VAL A 391 2.94 -28.20 -20.73
N ARG A 392 2.44 -27.32 -21.61
CA ARG A 392 3.06 -27.08 -22.92
C ARG A 392 4.37 -26.30 -22.87
N GLY A 393 4.61 -25.60 -21.77
CA GLY A 393 5.68 -24.62 -21.64
C GLY A 393 5.25 -23.21 -22.08
N THR A 394 5.76 -22.20 -21.38
CA THR A 394 5.48 -20.78 -21.64
C THR A 394 6.78 -19.99 -21.83
N ALA A 395 6.65 -18.66 -21.98
CA ALA A 395 7.80 -17.75 -21.90
C ALA A 395 8.59 -17.93 -20.58
N PHE A 396 9.83 -17.44 -20.56
CA PHE A 396 10.75 -17.51 -19.42
C PHE A 396 11.14 -18.93 -19.02
N ASN A 397 11.12 -19.84 -20.01
CA ASN A 397 11.35 -21.27 -19.84
C ASN A 397 10.50 -21.90 -18.72
N ILE A 398 9.28 -21.41 -18.49
CA ILE A 398 8.38 -22.00 -17.49
C ILE A 398 7.76 -23.26 -18.09
N HIS A 399 7.96 -24.42 -17.46
CA HIS A 399 7.46 -25.71 -17.96
C HIS A 399 7.33 -26.74 -16.83
N VAL A 400 6.47 -27.73 -17.05
CA VAL A 400 6.34 -28.90 -16.19
C VAL A 400 7.35 -29.97 -16.62
N MET A 401 8.14 -30.47 -15.67
CA MET A 401 9.08 -31.58 -15.86
C MET A 401 8.36 -32.94 -15.89
N GLU A 402 9.05 -33.99 -16.35
CA GLU A 402 8.53 -35.37 -16.36
C GLU A 402 8.11 -35.87 -14.98
N ASN A 403 8.79 -35.41 -13.91
CA ASN A 403 8.45 -35.72 -12.52
C ASN A 403 7.36 -34.80 -11.94
N GLY A 404 6.67 -34.01 -12.78
CA GLY A 404 5.57 -33.14 -12.40
C GLY A 404 5.96 -31.80 -11.78
N LEU A 405 7.25 -31.56 -11.50
CA LEU A 405 7.72 -30.28 -10.97
C LEU A 405 7.53 -29.15 -11.98
N LEU A 406 7.02 -28.00 -11.53
CA LEU A 406 6.95 -26.77 -12.29
C LEU A 406 8.23 -25.97 -12.06
N CYS A 407 8.94 -25.73 -13.15
CA CYS A 407 10.25 -25.07 -13.14
C CYS A 407 10.26 -23.93 -14.15
N GLY A 408 11.14 -22.96 -13.95
CA GLY A 408 11.30 -21.84 -14.86
C GLY A 408 12.46 -20.93 -14.50
N GLY A 409 12.57 -19.87 -15.28
CA GLY A 409 13.60 -18.85 -15.15
C GLY A 409 14.55 -18.84 -16.34
N GLU A 410 15.12 -17.67 -16.55
CA GLU A 410 16.19 -17.40 -17.52
C GLU A 410 17.26 -16.57 -16.81
N GLU A 411 18.48 -16.60 -17.34
CA GLU A 411 19.57 -15.79 -16.80
C GLU A 411 19.21 -14.30 -16.84
N GLY A 412 19.44 -13.58 -15.73
CA GLY A 412 19.11 -12.15 -15.63
C GLY A 412 17.63 -11.83 -15.36
N ILE A 413 16.73 -12.82 -15.29
CA ILE A 413 15.30 -12.61 -15.04
C ILE A 413 14.90 -13.11 -13.66
N ALA A 414 14.19 -12.28 -12.89
CA ALA A 414 13.54 -12.68 -11.65
C ALA A 414 12.04 -12.96 -11.90
N LEU A 415 11.59 -14.18 -11.58
CA LEU A 415 10.20 -14.63 -11.84
C LEU A 415 9.35 -14.80 -10.58
N THR A 416 9.96 -14.96 -9.41
CA THR A 416 9.26 -15.21 -8.14
C THR A 416 9.06 -13.90 -7.37
N TRP A 417 8.25 -13.92 -6.30
CA TRP A 417 8.06 -12.73 -5.44
C TRP A 417 9.33 -12.11 -4.86
N MET A 418 10.42 -12.86 -4.79
CA MET A 418 11.74 -12.31 -4.48
C MET A 418 12.41 -11.72 -5.74
N ASP A 419 11.85 -10.62 -6.27
CA ASP A 419 12.16 -10.08 -7.61
C ASP A 419 13.01 -8.80 -7.66
N ALA A 420 13.73 -8.47 -6.58
CA ALA A 420 14.69 -7.36 -6.60
C ALA A 420 15.78 -7.55 -7.68
N VAL A 421 15.97 -6.53 -8.53
CA VAL A 421 16.98 -6.49 -9.59
C VAL A 421 17.84 -5.26 -9.42
N THR A 422 19.16 -5.44 -9.48
CA THR A 422 20.13 -4.35 -9.50
C THR A 422 20.78 -4.24 -10.87
N LYS A 423 21.69 -3.26 -11.04
CA LYS A 423 22.56 -3.19 -12.23
C LYS A 423 23.40 -4.46 -12.46
N ASP A 424 23.61 -5.27 -11.42
CA ASP A 424 24.38 -6.52 -11.48
C ASP A 424 23.47 -7.74 -11.79
N GLY A 425 22.16 -7.52 -11.99
CA GLY A 425 21.16 -8.56 -12.22
C GLY A 425 20.27 -8.83 -10.99
N PRO A 426 19.45 -9.90 -11.04
CA PRO A 426 18.60 -10.32 -9.93
C PRO A 426 19.40 -10.61 -8.66
N VAL A 427 18.99 -10.02 -7.54
CA VAL A 427 19.64 -10.22 -6.23
C VAL A 427 19.40 -11.63 -5.70
N THR A 428 18.19 -12.14 -5.93
CA THR A 428 17.71 -13.45 -5.50
C THR A 428 17.19 -14.22 -6.70
N GLN A 429 18.09 -14.61 -7.60
CA GLN A 429 17.71 -15.42 -8.75
C GLN A 429 17.36 -16.84 -8.31
N ARG A 430 16.13 -17.28 -8.62
CA ARG A 430 15.59 -18.58 -8.22
C ARG A 430 15.26 -19.43 -9.44
N LEU A 431 16.32 -19.72 -10.22
CA LEU A 431 16.28 -20.49 -11.45
C LEU A 431 16.11 -21.99 -11.15
N GLY A 432 15.20 -22.66 -11.87
CA GLY A 432 14.87 -24.07 -11.64
C GLY A 432 13.47 -24.21 -11.08
N CYS A 433 13.30 -25.01 -10.03
CA CYS A 433 12.02 -25.35 -9.43
C CYS A 433 11.96 -24.76 -8.02
N PRO A 434 11.39 -23.54 -7.82
CA PRO A 434 11.26 -22.95 -6.51
C PRO A 434 10.22 -23.69 -5.66
N VAL A 435 10.47 -23.79 -4.35
CA VAL A 435 9.66 -24.61 -3.43
C VAL A 435 8.20 -24.16 -3.34
N GLU A 436 7.93 -22.86 -3.27
CA GLU A 436 6.57 -22.34 -3.14
C GLU A 436 5.78 -22.46 -4.43
N ILE A 437 6.45 -22.33 -5.57
CA ILE A 437 5.83 -22.54 -6.89
C ILE A 437 5.30 -23.96 -6.97
N ASN A 438 6.08 -24.94 -6.53
CA ASN A 438 5.68 -26.33 -6.59
C ASN A 438 4.61 -26.69 -5.53
N ALA A 439 4.68 -26.08 -4.35
CA ALA A 439 3.61 -26.22 -3.34
C ALA A 439 2.28 -25.63 -3.84
N LEU A 440 2.32 -24.43 -4.43
CA LEU A 440 1.16 -23.78 -5.02
C LEU A 440 0.65 -24.53 -6.24
N TRP A 441 1.54 -25.10 -7.06
CA TRP A 441 1.20 -25.89 -8.24
C TRP A 441 0.46 -27.17 -7.87
N TYR A 442 0.97 -27.92 -6.89
CA TYR A 442 0.28 -29.07 -6.33
C TYR A 442 -1.12 -28.69 -5.83
N ASN A 443 -1.22 -27.60 -5.08
CA ASN A 443 -2.51 -27.11 -4.59
C ASN A 443 -3.47 -26.71 -5.72
N ALA A 444 -2.97 -26.06 -6.77
CA ALA A 444 -3.75 -25.65 -7.93
C ALA A 444 -4.31 -26.86 -8.70
N LEU A 445 -3.51 -27.90 -8.92
CA LEU A 445 -3.95 -29.13 -9.59
C LEU A 445 -5.02 -29.87 -8.77
N ARG A 446 -4.81 -30.02 -7.46
CA ARG A 446 -5.78 -30.68 -6.58
C ARG A 446 -7.09 -29.90 -6.48
N PHE A 447 -7.02 -28.57 -6.38
CA PHE A 447 -8.21 -27.71 -6.40
C PHE A 447 -8.94 -27.77 -7.74
N TYR A 448 -8.23 -27.76 -8.87
CA TYR A 448 -8.86 -27.90 -10.18
C TYR A 448 -9.57 -29.25 -10.34
N HIS A 449 -8.94 -30.35 -9.90
CA HIS A 449 -9.58 -31.66 -9.85
C HIS A 449 -10.82 -31.66 -8.94
N GLU A 450 -10.77 -31.04 -7.76
CA GLU A 450 -11.92 -30.90 -6.86
C GLU A 450 -13.11 -30.20 -7.55
N LEU A 451 -12.84 -29.18 -8.39
CA LEU A 451 -13.87 -28.43 -9.09
C LEU A 451 -14.56 -29.20 -10.23
N CYS A 452 -13.84 -30.04 -10.98
CA CYS A 452 -14.36 -30.61 -12.22
C CYS A 452 -14.11 -32.11 -12.45
N GLY A 453 -13.36 -32.79 -11.57
CA GLY A 453 -13.04 -34.21 -11.69
C GLY A 453 -12.01 -34.55 -12.79
N ASP A 454 -11.16 -33.60 -13.19
CA ASP A 454 -10.13 -33.85 -14.21
C ASP A 454 -9.07 -34.85 -13.70
N GLU A 455 -9.08 -36.08 -14.21
CA GLU A 455 -8.14 -37.14 -13.79
C GLU A 455 -6.71 -36.89 -14.28
N GLY A 456 -6.50 -36.10 -15.33
CA GLY A 456 -5.17 -35.73 -15.81
C GLY A 456 -4.45 -34.80 -14.82
N ALA A 457 -5.17 -33.78 -14.34
CA ALA A 457 -4.67 -32.89 -13.30
C ALA A 457 -4.36 -33.65 -11.99
N LYS A 458 -5.19 -34.61 -11.61
CA LYS A 458 -4.96 -35.46 -10.45
C LYS A 458 -3.74 -36.35 -10.61
N ALA A 459 -3.59 -37.07 -11.74
CA ALA A 459 -2.43 -37.92 -11.98
C ALA A 459 -1.11 -37.12 -11.95
N LEU A 460 -1.13 -35.90 -12.50
CA LEU A 460 0.00 -34.99 -12.43
C LEU A 460 0.29 -34.54 -10.99
N ALA A 461 -0.75 -34.23 -10.21
CA ALA A 461 -0.60 -33.89 -8.80
C ALA A 461 -0.03 -35.03 -7.97
N ASP A 462 -0.45 -36.27 -8.22
CA ASP A 462 0.03 -37.46 -7.51
C ASP A 462 1.52 -37.72 -7.82
N THR A 463 1.93 -37.53 -9.09
CA THR A 463 3.35 -37.61 -9.49
C THR A 463 4.19 -36.52 -8.82
N LEU A 464 3.65 -35.30 -8.77
CA LEU A 464 4.27 -34.17 -8.11
C LEU A 464 4.38 -34.36 -6.59
N GLU A 465 3.39 -34.99 -5.94
CA GLU A 465 3.40 -35.27 -4.50
C GLU A 465 4.64 -36.04 -4.08
N GLU A 466 4.91 -37.16 -4.75
CA GLU A 466 6.08 -38.01 -4.50
C GLU A 466 7.39 -37.29 -4.83
N SER A 467 7.42 -36.60 -5.97
CA SER A 467 8.61 -35.89 -6.45
C SER A 467 8.95 -34.69 -5.59
N PHE A 468 7.95 -33.97 -5.06
CA PHE A 468 8.14 -32.83 -4.19
C PHE A 468 8.88 -33.23 -2.91
N VAL A 469 8.42 -34.29 -2.24
CA VAL A 469 9.07 -34.78 -1.02
C VAL A 469 10.48 -35.27 -1.35
N THR A 470 10.63 -36.07 -2.40
CA THR A 470 11.94 -36.62 -2.81
C THR A 470 12.95 -35.52 -3.14
N GLU A 471 12.52 -34.46 -3.81
CA GLU A 471 13.44 -33.42 -4.29
C GLU A 471 13.71 -32.32 -3.28
N PHE A 472 12.71 -31.85 -2.54
CA PHE A 472 12.88 -30.71 -1.64
C PHE A 472 13.22 -31.10 -0.21
N TRP A 473 12.76 -32.25 0.30
CA TRP A 473 12.90 -32.62 1.70
C TRP A 473 14.30 -33.15 2.04
N ASN A 474 14.76 -32.84 3.26
CA ASN A 474 15.96 -33.44 3.81
C ASN A 474 15.75 -33.86 5.26
N GLU A 475 15.74 -35.18 5.48
CA GLU A 475 15.51 -35.81 6.78
C GLU A 475 16.47 -35.32 7.89
N LYS A 476 17.75 -35.08 7.55
CA LYS A 476 18.75 -34.65 8.54
C LYS A 476 18.59 -33.18 8.92
N LYS A 477 18.16 -32.36 7.98
CA LYS A 477 17.97 -30.93 8.14
C LYS A 477 16.61 -30.59 8.73
N GLY A 478 15.57 -31.38 8.45
CA GLY A 478 14.20 -31.16 8.89
C GLY A 478 13.51 -29.98 8.18
N TYR A 479 13.96 -29.61 6.98
CA TYR A 479 13.34 -28.53 6.19
C TYR A 479 13.54 -28.73 4.69
N LEU A 480 12.85 -27.89 3.89
CA LEU A 480 12.85 -27.95 2.43
C LEU A 480 13.96 -27.09 1.80
N ALA A 481 14.56 -27.56 0.72
CA ALA A 481 15.37 -26.72 -0.16
C ALA A 481 14.53 -25.54 -0.69
N ASP A 482 15.12 -24.37 -0.85
CA ASP A 482 14.42 -23.19 -1.38
C ASP A 482 14.19 -23.28 -2.89
N VAL A 483 15.15 -23.86 -3.62
CA VAL A 483 15.13 -24.08 -5.07
C VAL A 483 15.85 -25.39 -5.40
N VAL A 484 15.31 -26.15 -6.34
CA VAL A 484 15.95 -27.33 -6.94
C VAL A 484 16.27 -27.04 -8.41
N GLN A 485 17.51 -27.28 -8.84
CA GLN A 485 17.95 -27.10 -10.22
C GLN A 485 18.81 -28.29 -10.64
N GLY A 486 18.17 -29.31 -11.23
CA GLY A 486 18.80 -30.61 -11.46
C GLY A 486 19.29 -31.20 -10.13
N GLU A 487 20.54 -31.63 -10.07
CA GLU A 487 21.14 -32.18 -8.84
C GLU A 487 21.48 -31.11 -7.79
N LYS A 488 21.46 -29.82 -8.15
CA LYS A 488 21.80 -28.73 -7.22
C LYS A 488 20.56 -28.33 -6.42
N LYS A 489 20.72 -28.26 -5.10
CA LYS A 489 19.66 -27.84 -4.16
C LYS A 489 20.14 -26.67 -3.33
N ASP A 490 19.39 -25.57 -3.35
CA ASP A 490 19.66 -24.43 -2.48
C ASP A 490 19.07 -24.69 -1.09
N TRP A 491 19.94 -24.91 -0.10
CA TRP A 491 19.55 -25.17 1.28
C TRP A 491 19.48 -23.91 2.17
N SER A 492 19.49 -22.72 1.56
CA SER A 492 19.29 -21.46 2.26
C SER A 492 17.96 -21.49 3.03
N ILE A 493 17.99 -21.15 4.32
CA ILE A 493 16.77 -21.10 5.13
C ILE A 493 16.02 -19.81 4.77
N ARG A 494 14.93 -19.97 4.03
CA ARG A 494 14.06 -18.91 3.53
C ARG A 494 12.60 -19.19 3.88
N PRO A 495 11.72 -18.17 3.92
CA PRO A 495 10.35 -18.36 4.37
C PRO A 495 9.47 -19.08 3.34
N ASN A 496 9.93 -19.28 2.10
CA ASN A 496 9.13 -19.86 1.01
C ASN A 496 8.58 -21.26 1.32
N MET A 497 9.26 -22.05 2.15
CA MET A 497 8.74 -23.35 2.59
C MET A 497 7.43 -23.26 3.39
N VAL A 498 7.09 -22.09 3.97
CA VAL A 498 5.87 -21.92 4.77
C VAL A 498 4.59 -22.14 3.94
N PHE A 499 4.63 -21.87 2.63
CA PHE A 499 3.48 -22.07 1.76
C PHE A 499 3.08 -23.54 1.67
N ALA A 500 4.05 -24.46 1.67
CA ALA A 500 3.80 -25.90 1.71
C ALA A 500 3.10 -26.37 3.01
N THR A 501 3.05 -25.53 4.05
CA THR A 501 2.40 -25.89 5.33
C THR A 501 0.97 -25.35 5.46
N SER A 502 0.64 -24.29 4.72
CA SER A 502 -0.58 -23.51 4.91
C SER A 502 -1.64 -23.73 3.85
N LEU A 503 -1.26 -24.16 2.65
CA LEU A 503 -2.20 -24.41 1.57
C LEU A 503 -3.21 -25.52 1.92
N PRO A 504 -4.47 -25.44 1.43
CA PRO A 504 -5.48 -26.48 1.68
C PRO A 504 -5.04 -27.88 1.25
N TYR A 505 -4.35 -27.99 0.12
CA TYR A 505 -3.65 -29.20 -0.30
C TYR A 505 -2.14 -29.01 -0.16
N SER A 506 -1.46 -29.99 0.43
CA SER A 506 -0.02 -29.97 0.61
C SER A 506 0.56 -31.37 0.41
N PRO A 507 1.73 -31.49 -0.25
CA PRO A 507 2.41 -32.77 -0.44
C PRO A 507 3.16 -33.25 0.82
N LEU A 508 3.17 -32.46 1.89
CA LEU A 508 3.90 -32.79 3.12
C LEU A 508 3.02 -33.54 4.14
N SER A 509 3.64 -34.45 4.89
CA SER A 509 3.05 -35.00 6.10
C SER A 509 2.91 -33.93 7.18
N ASN A 510 2.06 -34.17 8.20
CA ASN A 510 1.90 -33.22 9.30
C ASN A 510 3.18 -33.06 10.11
N GLU A 511 3.98 -34.12 10.27
CA GLU A 511 5.28 -34.09 10.94
C GLU A 511 6.27 -33.22 10.17
N GLN A 512 6.31 -33.34 8.83
CA GLN A 512 7.16 -32.49 7.99
C GLN A 512 6.73 -31.01 8.06
N LYS A 513 5.41 -30.75 8.05
CA LYS A 513 4.89 -29.37 8.21
C LYS A 513 5.28 -28.77 9.55
N ASP A 514 5.17 -29.53 10.64
CA ASP A 514 5.56 -29.10 11.98
C ASP A 514 7.05 -28.74 12.05
N GLN A 515 7.92 -29.60 11.50
CA GLN A 515 9.36 -29.33 11.43
C GLN A 515 9.69 -28.08 10.60
N VAL A 516 9.04 -27.90 9.44
CA VAL A 516 9.19 -26.69 8.62
C VAL A 516 8.80 -25.44 9.42
N LEU A 517 7.65 -25.46 10.11
CA LEU A 517 7.18 -24.33 10.89
C LEU A 517 8.12 -24.01 12.06
N GLU A 518 8.66 -25.01 12.74
CA GLU A 518 9.63 -24.81 13.81
C GLU A 518 10.96 -24.26 13.27
N VAL A 519 11.44 -24.69 12.10
CA VAL A 519 12.62 -24.09 11.46
C VAL A 519 12.37 -22.62 11.10
N VAL A 520 11.22 -22.30 10.51
CA VAL A 520 10.84 -20.91 10.18
C VAL A 520 10.74 -20.06 11.45
N LYS A 521 10.08 -20.58 12.49
CA LYS A 521 9.90 -19.90 13.77
C LYS A 521 11.23 -19.61 14.47
N ASN A 522 12.16 -20.55 14.46
CA ASN A 522 13.43 -20.40 15.16
C ASN A 522 14.43 -19.51 14.42
N ASN A 523 14.37 -19.44 13.09
CA ASN A 523 15.38 -18.77 12.28
C ASN A 523 14.92 -17.46 11.62
N LEU A 524 13.62 -17.34 11.30
CA LEU A 524 13.12 -16.26 10.44
C LEU A 524 12.09 -15.38 11.14
N PHE A 525 11.40 -15.88 12.16
CA PHE A 525 10.31 -15.16 12.81
C PHE A 525 10.78 -13.89 13.53
N THR A 526 9.99 -12.82 13.38
CA THR A 526 10.08 -11.57 14.12
C THR A 526 8.67 -11.13 14.53
N ASN A 527 8.57 -10.14 15.42
CA ASN A 527 7.28 -9.51 15.76
C ASN A 527 6.73 -8.61 14.64
N ARG A 528 7.38 -8.53 13.47
CA ARG A 528 6.97 -7.70 12.33
C ARG A 528 6.84 -8.45 11.02
N GLY A 529 7.19 -9.73 10.98
CA GLY A 529 7.23 -10.50 9.74
C GLY A 529 8.19 -11.68 9.79
N LEU A 530 8.29 -12.41 8.70
CA LEU A 530 9.35 -13.39 8.51
C LEU A 530 10.52 -12.75 7.76
N ARG A 531 11.75 -12.94 8.25
CA ARG A 531 12.98 -12.61 7.51
C ARG A 531 13.03 -13.40 6.23
N THR A 532 13.48 -12.75 5.17
CA THR A 532 13.63 -13.35 3.83
C THR A 532 14.81 -14.31 3.69
N LEU A 533 15.77 -14.24 4.63
CA LEU A 533 16.93 -15.11 4.74
C LEU A 533 17.33 -15.23 6.21
N ALA A 534 17.78 -16.42 6.64
CA ALA A 534 18.23 -16.63 8.00
C ALA A 534 19.50 -15.82 8.33
N PRO A 535 19.60 -15.22 9.54
CA PRO A 535 20.78 -14.46 9.97
C PRO A 535 22.09 -15.24 9.99
N SER A 536 22.04 -16.58 10.02
CA SER A 536 23.22 -17.44 9.94
C SER A 536 23.85 -17.50 8.54
N ASP A 537 23.15 -17.05 7.51
CA ASP A 537 23.67 -17.02 6.14
C ASP A 537 24.59 -15.80 5.94
N PRO A 538 25.78 -15.96 5.35
CA PRO A 538 26.72 -14.85 5.14
C PRO A 538 26.19 -13.76 4.20
N ARG A 539 25.15 -14.04 3.40
CA ARG A 539 24.50 -13.04 2.52
C ARG A 539 23.45 -12.21 3.25
N TYR A 540 23.17 -12.50 4.53
CA TYR A 540 22.14 -11.81 5.30
C TYR A 540 22.40 -10.30 5.41
N LYS A 541 21.37 -9.51 5.10
CA LYS A 541 21.31 -8.05 5.19
C LYS A 541 20.06 -7.67 5.98
N GLY A 542 20.23 -7.47 7.30
CA GLY A 542 19.14 -7.18 8.23
C GLY A 542 18.58 -5.76 8.21
N TYR A 543 19.22 -4.82 7.51
CA TYR A 543 18.78 -3.41 7.44
C TYR A 543 18.48 -2.98 6.01
N TYR A 544 17.27 -2.47 5.78
CA TYR A 544 16.86 -1.89 4.51
C TYR A 544 17.04 -0.36 4.53
N GLN A 545 18.19 0.10 4.05
CA GLN A 545 18.59 1.52 4.07
C GLN A 545 19.64 1.81 3.00
N GLY A 546 19.93 3.10 2.79
CA GLY A 546 20.86 3.55 1.75
C GLY A 546 20.13 3.93 0.47
N ASP A 547 20.89 4.00 -0.62
CA ASP A 547 20.39 4.29 -1.95
C ASP A 547 19.58 3.10 -2.52
N GLN A 548 19.15 3.21 -3.78
CA GLN A 548 18.39 2.13 -4.41
C GLN A 548 19.18 0.81 -4.49
N TYR A 549 20.47 0.87 -4.82
CA TYR A 549 21.30 -0.31 -4.96
C TYR A 549 21.46 -1.07 -3.64
N GLU A 550 21.73 -0.37 -2.53
CA GLU A 550 21.85 -1.05 -1.22
C GLU A 550 20.51 -1.63 -0.74
N ARG A 551 19.42 -0.91 -0.96
CA ARG A 551 18.07 -1.33 -0.60
C ARG A 551 17.62 -2.57 -1.38
N ASP A 552 17.77 -2.57 -2.70
CA ASP A 552 17.41 -3.70 -3.55
C ASP A 552 18.20 -4.96 -3.15
N ASN A 553 19.47 -4.77 -2.81
CA ASN A 553 20.35 -5.81 -2.28
C ASN A 553 19.89 -6.43 -0.94
N ALA A 554 19.17 -5.68 -0.10
CA ALA A 554 18.67 -6.15 1.21
C ALA A 554 17.22 -6.66 1.15
N TYR A 555 16.47 -6.29 0.11
CA TYR A 555 15.02 -6.43 0.01
C TYR A 555 14.49 -7.85 0.24
N HIS A 556 15.21 -8.85 -0.29
CA HIS A 556 14.94 -10.27 -0.07
C HIS A 556 16.14 -11.04 0.49
N GLN A 557 17.04 -10.35 1.20
CA GLN A 557 18.24 -10.96 1.78
C GLN A 557 18.30 -10.79 3.30
N GLY A 558 17.19 -10.53 3.98
CA GLY A 558 17.15 -10.43 5.44
C GLY A 558 16.01 -9.55 5.97
N THR A 559 15.53 -8.62 5.15
CA THR A 559 14.32 -7.82 5.41
C THR A 559 13.14 -8.71 5.82
N ALA A 560 12.37 -8.26 6.82
CA ALA A 560 11.20 -8.95 7.35
C ALA A 560 9.90 -8.49 6.66
N TRP A 561 9.08 -9.47 6.24
CA TRP A 561 7.85 -9.22 5.49
C TRP A 561 6.60 -9.63 6.30
N PRO A 562 5.65 -8.71 6.57
CA PRO A 562 4.48 -8.99 7.39
C PRO A 562 3.50 -9.98 6.75
N TRP A 563 3.27 -9.88 5.44
CA TRP A 563 2.26 -10.71 4.76
C TRP A 563 2.53 -12.22 4.89
N LEU A 564 3.81 -12.62 4.97
CA LEU A 564 4.21 -14.02 5.19
C LEU A 564 3.69 -14.60 6.52
N LEU A 565 3.38 -13.75 7.50
CA LEU A 565 2.83 -14.19 8.78
C LEU A 565 1.46 -14.85 8.63
N GLY A 566 0.67 -14.50 7.60
CA GLY A 566 -0.64 -15.12 7.42
C GLY A 566 -0.54 -16.59 7.03
N HIS A 567 0.40 -16.93 6.15
CA HIS A 567 0.69 -18.34 5.83
C HIS A 567 1.35 -19.08 7.00
N PHE A 568 2.27 -18.45 7.73
CA PHE A 568 2.80 -19.06 8.96
C PHE A 568 1.68 -19.36 9.98
N ALA A 569 0.81 -18.38 10.24
CA ALA A 569 -0.28 -18.52 11.18
C ALA A 569 -1.29 -19.59 10.74
N GLU A 570 -1.67 -19.64 9.47
CA GLU A 570 -2.59 -20.65 8.97
C GLU A 570 -2.01 -22.06 9.09
N GLY A 571 -0.76 -22.28 8.69
CA GLY A 571 -0.09 -23.58 8.85
C GLY A 571 -0.02 -24.00 10.31
N TYR A 572 0.37 -23.08 11.20
CA TYR A 572 0.48 -23.33 12.64
C TYR A 572 -0.88 -23.66 13.28
N LEU A 573 -1.94 -22.93 12.91
CA LEU A 573 -3.29 -23.18 13.42
C LEU A 573 -3.87 -24.50 12.91
N LYS A 574 -3.61 -24.89 11.66
CA LYS A 574 -4.06 -26.18 11.12
C LYS A 574 -3.47 -27.37 11.87
N LEU A 575 -2.21 -27.29 12.32
CA LEU A 575 -1.55 -28.37 13.06
C LEU A 575 -1.88 -28.36 14.56
N HIS A 576 -1.84 -27.19 15.21
CA HIS A 576 -1.94 -27.10 16.67
C HIS A 576 -3.33 -26.71 17.18
N GLY A 577 -4.25 -26.35 16.29
CA GLY A 577 -5.61 -25.92 16.64
C GLY A 577 -5.61 -24.89 17.77
N LYS A 578 -6.45 -25.12 18.77
CA LYS A 578 -6.62 -24.21 19.93
C LYS A 578 -5.34 -23.95 20.72
N GLN A 579 -4.37 -24.88 20.72
CA GLN A 579 -3.10 -24.67 21.41
C GLN A 579 -2.23 -23.62 20.69
N GLY A 580 -2.31 -23.54 19.36
CA GLY A 580 -1.60 -22.55 18.56
C GLY A 580 -2.23 -21.16 18.55
N LYS A 581 -3.52 -21.05 18.92
CA LYS A 581 -4.30 -19.81 18.90
C LYS A 581 -3.60 -18.65 19.61
N LYS A 582 -3.05 -18.92 20.80
CA LYS A 582 -2.43 -17.86 21.62
C LYS A 582 -1.19 -17.26 20.97
N LEU A 583 -0.41 -18.05 20.23
CA LEU A 583 0.75 -17.54 19.48
C LEU A 583 0.30 -16.55 18.41
N VAL A 584 -0.72 -16.91 17.63
CA VAL A 584 -1.24 -16.06 16.55
C VAL A 584 -1.92 -14.80 17.08
N GLU A 585 -2.68 -14.89 18.17
CA GLU A 585 -3.22 -13.71 18.86
C GLU A 585 -2.11 -12.75 19.31
N ASN A 586 -1.03 -13.29 19.88
CA ASN A 586 0.12 -12.49 20.28
C ASN A 586 0.80 -11.84 19.06
N MET A 587 0.92 -12.56 17.94
CA MET A 587 1.44 -12.01 16.67
C MET A 587 0.61 -10.82 16.21
N ILE A 588 -0.71 -10.97 16.12
CA ILE A 588 -1.65 -9.92 15.69
C ILE A 588 -1.56 -8.71 16.65
N SER A 589 -1.67 -8.95 17.95
CA SER A 589 -1.66 -7.88 18.97
C SER A 589 -0.36 -7.09 19.00
N SER A 590 0.76 -7.67 18.57
CA SER A 590 2.04 -6.96 18.52
C SER A 590 2.03 -5.79 17.53
N PHE A 591 1.10 -5.77 16.57
CA PHE A 591 0.93 -4.68 15.58
C PHE A 591 0.05 -3.52 16.09
N ASP A 592 -0.60 -3.63 17.25
CA ASP A 592 -1.46 -2.57 17.80
C ASP A 592 -0.73 -1.22 17.88
N GLY A 593 0.47 -1.23 18.47
CA GLY A 593 1.34 -0.05 18.59
C GLY A 593 1.92 0.45 17.26
N VAL A 594 1.76 -0.26 16.14
CA VAL A 594 2.18 0.20 14.79
C VAL A 594 1.21 1.24 14.24
N MET A 595 -0.04 1.29 14.73
CA MET A 595 -1.05 2.23 14.21
C MET A 595 -0.68 3.71 14.38
N THR A 596 0.28 4.02 15.25
CA THR A 596 0.81 5.37 15.44
C THR A 596 2.22 5.54 14.84
N GLN A 597 2.74 4.57 14.08
CA GLN A 597 4.09 4.54 13.49
C GLN A 597 4.06 4.60 11.97
N TYR A 598 5.10 5.19 11.36
CA TYR A 598 5.29 5.22 9.90
C TYR A 598 4.03 5.64 9.12
N GLY A 599 3.29 4.69 8.52
CA GLY A 599 1.95 4.93 8.00
C GLY A 599 0.89 4.87 9.10
N VAL A 600 0.43 6.03 9.57
CA VAL A 600 -0.55 6.14 10.65
C VAL A 600 -1.87 5.46 10.28
N GLY A 601 -2.27 4.50 11.10
CA GLY A 601 -3.46 3.67 10.95
C GLY A 601 -3.37 2.61 9.84
N ALA A 602 -2.16 2.28 9.38
CA ALA A 602 -1.89 1.29 8.34
C ALA A 602 -0.70 0.39 8.71
N ILE A 603 -0.32 -0.52 7.81
CA ILE A 603 0.80 -1.46 7.99
C ILE A 603 1.79 -1.25 6.85
N ALA A 604 3.06 -1.04 7.21
CA ALA A 604 4.15 -0.90 6.25
C ALA A 604 4.34 -2.14 5.39
N GLU A 605 4.98 -1.95 4.24
CA GLU A 605 5.34 -3.02 3.33
C GLU A 605 6.32 -4.02 3.95
N ILE A 606 7.39 -3.50 4.55
CA ILE A 606 8.51 -4.27 5.09
C ILE A 606 9.04 -3.65 6.37
N TYR A 607 9.82 -4.44 7.11
CA TYR A 607 10.53 -4.03 8.31
C TYR A 607 11.99 -4.49 8.25
N ASP A 608 12.89 -3.77 8.91
CA ASP A 608 14.25 -4.25 9.12
C ASP A 608 14.22 -5.66 9.76
N GLY A 609 15.03 -6.57 9.23
CA GLY A 609 15.18 -7.92 9.76
C GLY A 609 15.84 -7.95 11.13
N ASP A 610 16.68 -6.96 11.45
CA ASP A 610 17.32 -6.82 12.75
C ASP A 610 16.53 -5.89 13.68
N PRO A 611 16.59 -6.12 15.02
CA PRO A 611 16.01 -5.20 15.99
C PRO A 611 16.53 -3.76 15.81
N PRO A 612 15.67 -2.73 15.97
CA PRO A 612 14.33 -2.80 16.55
C PRO A 612 13.21 -3.02 15.51
N HIS A 613 13.51 -3.58 14.33
CA HIS A 613 12.55 -3.84 13.26
C HIS A 613 11.81 -2.57 12.82
N ARG A 614 12.56 -1.58 12.32
CA ARG A 614 11.95 -0.31 11.89
C ARG A 614 11.14 -0.53 10.60
N PRO A 615 9.96 0.11 10.46
CA PRO A 615 9.17 0.06 9.24
C PRO A 615 9.88 0.76 8.07
N LYS A 616 9.75 0.17 6.88
CA LYS A 616 10.39 0.59 5.62
C LYS A 616 9.43 0.37 4.45
N GLY A 617 9.88 0.71 3.24
CA GLY A 617 9.08 0.53 2.02
C GLY A 617 7.85 1.43 2.00
N ALA A 618 6.78 0.98 1.34
CA ALA A 618 5.50 1.68 1.33
C ALA A 618 4.92 1.78 2.75
N ILE A 619 4.30 2.93 3.06
CA ILE A 619 3.74 3.21 4.38
C ILE A 619 2.44 2.43 4.65
N SER A 620 1.78 1.96 3.58
CA SER A 620 0.53 1.21 3.64
C SER A 620 0.49 0.20 2.51
N GLN A 621 0.46 -1.10 2.84
CA GLN A 621 0.56 -2.18 1.87
C GLN A 621 -0.58 -3.18 1.92
N ALA A 622 -1.14 -3.50 0.75
CA ALA A 622 -2.35 -4.30 0.55
C ALA A 622 -2.23 -5.70 1.15
N TRP A 623 -1.20 -6.48 0.78
CA TRP A 623 -1.03 -7.84 1.29
C TRP A 623 -0.77 -7.92 2.79
N SER A 624 -0.14 -6.90 3.38
CA SER A 624 0.20 -6.88 4.81
C SER A 624 -1.04 -6.58 5.64
N VAL A 625 -1.88 -5.65 5.19
CA VAL A 625 -3.20 -5.39 5.78
C VAL A 625 -4.15 -6.58 5.56
N GLY A 626 -4.17 -7.12 4.34
CA GLY A 626 -5.00 -8.27 3.97
C GLY A 626 -4.68 -9.51 4.82
N GLU A 627 -3.41 -9.88 4.93
CA GLU A 627 -3.00 -11.06 5.69
C GLU A 627 -3.24 -10.90 7.20
N LEU A 628 -3.07 -9.70 7.78
CA LEU A 628 -3.44 -9.49 9.19
C LEU A 628 -4.96 -9.59 9.43
N LEU A 629 -5.78 -9.11 8.51
CA LEU A 629 -7.24 -9.32 8.56
C LEU A 629 -7.59 -10.80 8.43
N ARG A 630 -6.93 -11.53 7.53
CA ARG A 630 -7.11 -12.97 7.33
C ARG A 630 -6.69 -13.77 8.55
N MET A 631 -5.53 -13.46 9.15
CA MET A 631 -5.07 -14.05 10.42
C MET A 631 -6.11 -13.86 11.52
N LYS A 632 -6.65 -12.64 11.66
CA LYS A 632 -7.70 -12.37 12.64
C LYS A 632 -8.95 -13.22 12.37
N TYR A 633 -9.38 -13.31 11.11
CA TYR A 633 -10.51 -14.16 10.74
C TYR A 633 -10.28 -15.63 11.12
N LEU A 634 -9.09 -16.18 10.84
CA LEU A 634 -8.73 -17.56 11.19
C LEU A 634 -8.81 -17.81 12.70
N VAL A 635 -8.30 -16.88 13.51
CA VAL A 635 -8.33 -16.97 14.99
C VAL A 635 -9.75 -16.89 15.54
N ASP A 636 -10.59 -16.03 14.95
CA ASP A 636 -11.98 -15.81 15.36
C ASP A 636 -12.88 -17.01 15.00
N ASN A 637 -12.52 -17.79 13.98
CA ASN A 637 -13.31 -18.91 13.44
C ASN A 637 -12.67 -20.31 13.67
N LEU A 638 -11.76 -20.42 14.65
CA LEU A 638 -11.04 -21.65 14.99
C LEU A 638 -11.84 -22.67 15.81
#